data_AF-A0A7S7U568-F1
#
_entry.id   AF-A0A7S7U568-F1
#
_cell.length_a   1.000
_cell.length_b   1.000
_cell.length_c   1.000
_cell.angle_alpha   90.00
_cell.angle_beta   90.00
_cell.angle_gamma   90.00
#
_symmetry.space_group_name_H-M   'P 1'
#
loop_
_entity.id
_entity.type
_entity.pdbx_description
1 polymer ?
#
loop_
_entity_poly.entity_id
_entity_poly.type
_entity_poly.pdbx_seq_one_letter_code
_entity_poly.pdbx_strand_id
1 'polypeptide(L)'
;MLYLPDQIQELYRIAADDIGWVTVREFIALAVIALTIWAAAFQLTTATLPQIPYATGRMAFYIKAAPVVLGALPIIAAAAGQLVSRPAEKIGEVEEVGSIFRIQDQALAFERNMLLILAFAMLILLACFVVFAWRIGSRDRSATLANRANMVYFIRYRFLALTIGAIALLTTAFVLVPDRLAQFVGSFGVIALFTMCVVGLTTHFALLTIRLNFPFIPLVFGGLFLIASLFGSDDHGLRTVATATSQGEQRRLSAVEAFHEWLLQKPRVAEAEKLGEYPVFIVAAQGGGIYAANNAARFLARMQDLCPAFRRHLFAISGVSGGSVGSAIFAAALHADNAPADATVPDAKTCPKIADFLAGVGRAEDIDASGPVEQRVASVLETDFLSPLVAGFLFTDFTQLFSPVAIPSFDRARFLEYTLENAADRMLKAKKGAGDQSNLLKADFQSHWTPSNNMPALLLNTTDAGSGKRVVFSPFDIDPLHSKDKDLCILAALDRAGTEADQTVTSHSLPIPLSAAAFTSARFPWVTPAATVPLRNDCMTANPQARLVDGGYVENSGIETALDLIERLNSIKGTSDAPKFRIYLLSLVSGQFGDHGSFMFGELMEPVRALLSTRSSRTYIALNHAANIEHRPDSDVIPSVQRFPAFGRTDVKGLFYSLPLGWTLSQKTEDIISLSSGRFWDCVPKDDFDQSRERQSNADCLQVKLFHLLNGSVASAFETLRDAKLAKAAYADELDKEYRPAAKIKPQPLLACYESKWLQERAYQKYQDRLAAYEQQLAESVKNHAPPPAPVPPYRKSYMAYFQAERVKALLQEWDRVDETDPHILAYILGAISYDSADFTRSSEDFSYSAASQLPRKWHDRIDKNNGDLVAANKPPVSMDTLLNHPRELANFVLAYDKNPFGNRPGTDDGWLFRPRGMYQLVGREQYQEAQSQMQQVRELEGLDLLALPDALGDAKISAKVAFAHFRFHPYQNRTLFDLLKDPSKDWIAVRSLQTDMEHSADVSERVNARSKMFLGCIEEALHPTQFKTWQSKFYGSE
;
A
#
# COMPACT_ATOMS: atom_id res chain seq x y z
N MET A 1 7.92 28.99 -4.45
CA MET A 1 8.09 27.94 -3.42
C MET A 1 6.86 27.05 -3.26
N LEU A 2 5.62 27.53 -3.44
CA LEU A 2 4.38 26.72 -3.44
C LEU A 2 4.24 25.71 -4.62
N TYR A 3 5.35 25.30 -5.26
CA TYR A 3 5.33 24.30 -6.35
C TYR A 3 6.50 23.30 -6.30
N LEU A 4 7.46 23.47 -5.37
CA LEU A 4 8.81 22.88 -5.48
C LEU A 4 9.12 21.65 -4.60
N PRO A 5 8.29 21.27 -3.61
CA PRO A 5 8.32 19.91 -3.07
C PRO A 5 7.12 19.10 -3.58
N ASP A 6 7.33 17.81 -3.86
CA ASP A 6 6.26 16.85 -4.19
C ASP A 6 5.15 16.85 -3.12
N GLN A 7 5.49 17.13 -1.86
CA GLN A 7 4.51 17.26 -0.78
C GLN A 7 3.53 18.44 -0.96
N ILE A 8 3.97 19.57 -1.54
CA ILE A 8 3.05 20.68 -1.82
C ILE A 8 2.16 20.33 -3.01
N GLN A 9 2.71 19.64 -4.00
CA GLN A 9 1.92 19.14 -5.12
C GLN A 9 0.82 18.19 -4.63
N GLU A 10 1.15 17.33 -3.67
CA GLU A 10 0.18 16.44 -3.02
C GLU A 10 -0.95 17.19 -2.30
N LEU A 11 -0.68 18.34 -1.68
CA LEU A 11 -1.74 19.15 -1.06
C LEU A 11 -2.77 19.64 -2.10
N TYR A 12 -2.33 19.98 -3.31
CA TYR A 12 -3.25 20.34 -4.39
C TYR A 12 -4.04 19.13 -4.90
N ARG A 13 -3.43 17.93 -4.90
CA ARG A 13 -4.12 16.67 -5.22
C ARG A 13 -5.22 16.35 -4.20
N ILE A 14 -4.92 16.50 -2.91
CA ILE A 14 -5.91 16.36 -1.82
C ILE A 14 -7.08 17.33 -2.02
N ALA A 15 -6.79 18.60 -2.37
CA ALA A 15 -7.84 19.58 -2.64
C ALA A 15 -8.65 19.31 -3.91
N ALA A 16 -8.10 18.58 -4.88
CA ALA A 16 -8.81 18.15 -6.09
C ALA A 16 -9.67 16.90 -5.87
N ASP A 17 -9.28 16.04 -4.93
CA ASP A 17 -9.98 14.80 -4.58
C ASP A 17 -11.26 15.07 -3.76
N ASP A 18 -11.19 15.95 -2.75
CA ASP A 18 -12.32 16.30 -1.87
C ASP A 18 -13.06 17.57 -2.36
N ILE A 19 -13.70 17.56 -3.54
CA ILE A 19 -14.44 18.73 -4.09
C ILE A 19 -15.51 19.22 -3.09
N GLY A 20 -15.10 20.11 -2.20
CA GLY A 20 -15.80 20.31 -0.95
C GLY A 20 -15.07 21.31 -0.07
N TRP A 21 -15.03 21.03 1.24
CA TRP A 21 -14.55 22.00 2.22
C TRP A 21 -13.05 22.23 2.16
N VAL A 22 -12.25 21.24 1.78
CA VAL A 22 -10.79 21.38 1.70
C VAL A 22 -10.41 22.40 0.62
N THR A 23 -10.96 22.27 -0.59
CA THR A 23 -10.73 23.22 -1.69
C THR A 23 -11.13 24.64 -1.29
N VAL A 24 -12.31 24.81 -0.67
CA VAL A 24 -12.78 26.14 -0.23
C VAL A 24 -11.84 26.77 0.79
N ARG A 25 -11.35 25.98 1.76
CA ARG A 25 -10.39 26.45 2.77
C ARG A 25 -9.06 26.86 2.16
N GLU A 26 -8.56 26.12 1.17
CA GLU A 26 -7.35 26.48 0.42
C GLU A 26 -7.51 27.85 -0.24
N PHE A 27 -8.59 28.05 -1.00
CA PHE A 27 -8.84 29.32 -1.71
C PHE A 27 -8.99 30.49 -0.73
N ILE A 28 -9.70 30.30 0.38
CA ILE A 28 -9.83 31.31 1.44
C ILE A 28 -8.47 31.62 2.05
N ALA A 29 -7.69 30.61 2.40
CA ALA A 29 -6.37 30.77 3.00
C ALA A 29 -5.43 31.56 2.07
N LEU A 30 -5.38 31.21 0.79
CA LEU A 30 -4.56 31.91 -0.22
C LEU A 30 -5.05 33.35 -0.46
N ALA A 31 -6.36 33.58 -0.49
CA ALA A 31 -6.90 34.94 -0.59
C ALA A 31 -6.54 35.78 0.65
N VAL A 32 -6.62 35.21 1.85
CA VAL A 32 -6.21 35.86 3.10
C VAL A 32 -4.72 36.19 3.10
N ILE A 33 -3.86 35.25 2.69
CA ILE A 33 -2.42 35.48 2.55
C ILE A 33 -2.15 36.63 1.57
N ALA A 34 -2.75 36.58 0.38
CA ALA A 34 -2.61 37.60 -0.67
C ALA A 34 -3.04 38.99 -0.19
N LEU A 35 -4.22 39.08 0.44
CA LEU A 35 -4.76 40.33 0.98
C LEU A 35 -3.90 40.89 2.12
N THR A 36 -3.40 40.02 3.00
CA THR A 36 -2.56 40.43 4.14
C THR A 36 -1.23 41.00 3.64
N ILE A 37 -0.55 40.32 2.71
CA ILE A 37 0.71 40.78 2.12
C ILE A 37 0.49 42.11 1.37
N TRP A 38 -0.57 42.21 0.56
CA TRP A 38 -0.89 43.45 -0.14
C TRP A 38 -1.21 44.60 0.81
N ALA A 39 -2.03 44.37 1.85
CA ALA A 39 -2.41 45.40 2.80
C ALA A 39 -1.19 45.94 3.56
N ALA A 40 -0.29 45.07 4.01
CA ALA A 40 0.96 45.46 4.66
C ALA A 40 1.87 46.25 3.73
N ALA A 41 2.11 45.75 2.51
CA ALA A 41 2.92 46.45 1.52
C ALA A 41 2.32 47.84 1.17
N PHE A 42 0.99 47.93 1.03
CA PHE A 42 0.30 49.18 0.79
C PHE A 42 0.43 50.17 1.96
N GLN A 43 0.31 49.70 3.20
CA GLN A 43 0.51 50.53 4.41
C GLN A 43 1.94 51.07 4.51
N LEU A 44 2.95 50.24 4.23
CA LEU A 44 4.35 50.66 4.25
C LEU A 44 4.66 51.66 3.14
N THR A 45 4.16 51.42 1.92
CA THR A 45 4.32 52.36 0.81
C THR A 45 3.68 53.71 1.13
N THR A 46 2.46 53.72 1.67
CA THR A 46 1.77 54.97 2.02
C THR A 46 2.44 55.72 3.17
N ALA A 47 3.07 55.04 4.13
CA ALA A 47 3.85 55.67 5.20
C ALA A 47 5.19 56.24 4.72
N THR A 48 5.83 55.58 3.75
CA THR A 48 7.17 55.96 3.26
C THR A 48 7.11 57.06 2.20
N LEU A 49 6.05 57.08 1.37
CA LEU A 49 5.94 58.00 0.24
C LEU A 49 6.12 59.49 0.58
N PRO A 50 5.58 60.02 1.71
CA PRO A 50 5.80 61.41 2.10
C PRO A 50 7.25 61.75 2.49
N GLN A 51 8.09 60.75 2.74
CA GLN A 51 9.49 60.90 3.17
C GLN A 51 10.49 60.87 2.00
N ILE A 52 10.04 60.55 0.78
CA ILE A 52 10.87 60.43 -0.42
C ILE A 52 10.54 61.61 -1.36
N PRO A 53 11.52 62.19 -2.09
CA PRO A 53 11.25 63.17 -3.14
C PRO A 53 10.20 62.68 -4.15
N TYR A 54 9.39 63.59 -4.70
CA TYR A 54 8.30 63.26 -5.63
C TYR A 54 8.75 62.30 -6.74
N ALA A 55 8.33 61.03 -6.65
CA ALA A 55 8.60 60.04 -7.67
C ALA A 55 7.79 60.40 -8.93
N THR A 56 8.47 60.54 -10.08
CA THR A 56 7.84 60.80 -11.39
C THR A 56 8.04 59.62 -12.35
N GLY A 57 7.19 59.55 -13.38
CA GLY A 57 7.32 58.55 -14.45
C GLY A 57 7.25 57.09 -13.96
N ARG A 58 8.21 56.26 -14.39
CA ARG A 58 8.23 54.81 -14.12
C ARG A 58 8.35 54.47 -12.63
N MET A 59 9.04 55.29 -11.85
CA MET A 59 9.22 55.05 -10.41
C MET A 59 7.89 55.14 -9.65
N ALA A 60 7.05 56.13 -10.00
CA ALA A 60 5.70 56.27 -9.43
C ALA A 60 4.80 55.07 -9.78
N PHE A 61 4.95 54.52 -10.99
CA PHE A 61 4.27 53.29 -11.39
C PHE A 61 4.74 52.08 -10.58
N TYR A 62 6.06 51.87 -10.44
CA TYR A 62 6.59 50.74 -9.67
C TYR A 62 6.18 50.76 -8.20
N ILE A 63 6.18 51.94 -7.57
CA ILE A 63 5.72 52.11 -6.18
C ILE A 63 4.25 51.70 -6.03
N LYS A 64 3.40 52.02 -7.01
CA LYS A 64 1.98 51.63 -7.01
C LYS A 64 1.77 50.15 -7.34
N ALA A 65 2.58 49.60 -8.24
CA ALA A 65 2.48 48.21 -8.68
C ALA A 65 3.04 47.21 -7.66
N ALA A 66 4.07 47.58 -6.90
CA ALA A 66 4.78 46.66 -6.01
C ALA A 66 3.88 45.96 -4.97
N PRO A 67 2.97 46.64 -4.24
CA PRO A 67 2.04 45.95 -3.33
C PRO A 67 1.13 44.95 -4.03
N VAL A 68 0.66 45.27 -5.24
CA VAL A 68 -0.21 44.40 -6.04
C VAL A 68 0.56 43.15 -6.49
N VAL A 69 1.78 43.33 -6.99
CA VAL A 69 2.64 42.21 -7.41
C VAL A 69 2.95 41.30 -6.23
N LEU A 70 3.38 41.85 -5.08
CA LEU A 70 3.72 41.06 -3.89
C LEU A 70 2.52 40.25 -3.37
N GLY A 71 1.33 40.85 -3.32
CA GLY A 71 0.11 40.12 -2.92
C GLY A 71 -0.37 39.10 -3.96
N ALA A 72 -0.04 39.28 -5.24
CA ALA A 72 -0.41 38.35 -6.31
C ALA A 72 0.46 37.07 -6.35
N LEU A 73 1.72 37.15 -5.87
CA LEU A 73 2.67 36.04 -5.94
C LEU A 73 2.17 34.71 -5.36
N PRO A 74 1.51 34.65 -4.18
CA PRO A 74 0.98 33.39 -3.64
C PRO A 74 -0.07 32.74 -4.54
N ILE A 75 -0.96 33.54 -5.16
CA ILE A 75 -2.00 33.04 -6.06
C ILE A 75 -1.40 32.55 -7.38
N ILE A 76 -0.41 33.27 -7.94
CA ILE A 76 0.34 32.83 -9.12
C ILE A 76 1.05 31.51 -8.85
N ALA A 77 1.71 31.41 -7.69
CA ALA A 77 2.43 30.20 -7.30
C ALA A 77 1.49 29.01 -7.07
N ALA A 78 0.28 29.24 -6.52
CA ALA A 78 -0.73 28.20 -6.37
C ALA A 78 -1.32 27.74 -7.70
N ALA A 79 -1.62 28.67 -8.62
CA ALA A 79 -2.08 28.32 -9.97
C ALA A 79 -1.03 27.47 -10.72
N ALA A 80 0.25 27.85 -10.63
CA ALA A 80 1.35 27.05 -11.18
C ALA A 80 1.49 25.70 -10.48
N GLY A 81 1.36 25.67 -9.15
CA GLY A 81 1.40 24.45 -8.35
C GLY A 81 0.33 23.43 -8.77
N GLN A 82 -0.91 23.87 -8.93
CA GLN A 82 -2.02 23.03 -9.40
C GLN A 82 -1.77 22.47 -10.81
N LEU A 83 -1.20 23.27 -11.72
CA LEU A 83 -0.85 22.80 -13.07
C LEU A 83 0.26 21.75 -13.06
N VAL A 84 1.30 21.93 -12.24
CA VAL A 84 2.42 20.98 -12.12
C VAL A 84 2.00 19.71 -11.37
N SER A 85 1.02 19.79 -10.48
CA SER A 85 0.52 18.64 -9.70
C SER A 85 -0.29 17.65 -10.51
N ARG A 86 -0.67 18.00 -11.75
CA ARG A 86 -1.47 17.16 -12.64
C ARG A 86 -0.77 15.84 -12.91
N PRO A 87 -1.43 14.69 -12.68
CA PRO A 87 -0.90 13.39 -13.05
C PRO A 87 -0.56 13.33 -14.55
N ALA A 88 0.56 12.70 -14.89
CA ALA A 88 0.96 12.50 -16.28
C ALA A 88 -0.03 11.59 -17.00
N GLU A 89 -0.40 11.93 -18.24
CA GLU A 89 -1.23 11.07 -19.09
C GLU A 89 -0.33 10.09 -19.87
N LYS A 90 -0.57 8.79 -19.74
CA LYS A 90 0.25 7.73 -20.34
C LYS A 90 -0.58 6.92 -21.35
N ILE A 91 -0.61 7.39 -22.60
CA ILE A 91 -1.42 6.78 -23.68
C ILE A 91 -0.72 5.51 -24.22
N GLY A 92 -1.49 4.46 -24.51
CA GLY A 92 -1.02 3.23 -25.17
C GLY A 92 -0.24 2.24 -24.29
N GLU A 93 0.47 2.70 -23.26
CA GLU A 93 1.17 1.84 -22.29
C GLU A 93 0.24 1.27 -21.20
N VAL A 94 -0.94 1.88 -20.99
CA VAL A 94 -1.74 1.74 -19.77
C VAL A 94 -3.18 1.25 -20.02
N GLU A 95 -3.60 1.00 -21.26
CA GLU A 95 -5.01 0.70 -21.60
C GLU A 95 -5.44 -0.77 -21.41
N GLU A 96 -4.54 -1.64 -20.97
CA GLU A 96 -4.82 -3.07 -20.89
C GLU A 96 -5.77 -3.42 -19.73
N VAL A 97 -6.92 -4.03 -20.02
CA VAL A 97 -7.82 -4.59 -19.00
C VAL A 97 -7.08 -5.65 -18.19
N GLY A 98 -7.19 -5.56 -16.86
CA GLY A 98 -6.40 -6.36 -15.91
C GLY A 98 -5.10 -5.73 -15.42
N SER A 99 -4.59 -4.68 -16.08
CA SER A 99 -3.40 -3.96 -15.61
C SER A 99 -3.73 -3.06 -14.41
N ILE A 100 -2.92 -3.13 -13.35
CA ILE A 100 -3.02 -2.19 -12.21
C ILE A 100 -2.83 -0.73 -12.66
N PHE A 101 -2.02 -0.50 -13.71
CA PHE A 101 -1.78 0.85 -14.20
C PHE A 101 -3.03 1.44 -14.86
N ARG A 102 -3.86 0.64 -15.54
CA ARG A 102 -5.11 1.11 -16.13
C ARG A 102 -6.08 1.59 -15.05
N ILE A 103 -6.17 0.81 -13.97
CA ILE A 103 -7.00 1.12 -12.81
C ILE A 103 -6.58 2.46 -12.23
N GLN A 104 -5.27 2.67 -12.08
CA GLN A 104 -4.70 3.92 -11.58
C GLN A 104 -4.95 5.10 -12.53
N ASP A 105 -4.72 4.98 -13.83
CA ASP A 105 -4.96 6.07 -14.80
C ASP A 105 -6.44 6.48 -14.84
N GLN A 106 -7.35 5.50 -14.82
CA GLN A 106 -8.80 5.77 -14.75
C GLN A 106 -9.18 6.48 -13.45
N ALA A 107 -8.59 6.09 -12.32
CA ALA A 107 -8.84 6.74 -11.03
C ALA A 107 -8.30 8.19 -10.98
N LEU A 108 -7.24 8.49 -11.74
CA LEU A 108 -6.59 9.81 -11.79
C LEU A 108 -7.17 10.74 -12.87
N ALA A 109 -8.00 10.25 -13.80
CA ALA A 109 -8.56 11.05 -14.89
C ALA A 109 -9.39 12.24 -14.38
N PHE A 110 -10.22 12.00 -13.36
CA PHE A 110 -11.01 13.04 -12.70
C PHE A 110 -10.11 14.11 -12.07
N GLU A 111 -9.10 13.68 -11.31
CA GLU A 111 -8.15 14.55 -10.62
C GLU A 111 -7.35 15.41 -11.61
N ARG A 112 -6.92 14.83 -12.73
CA ARG A 112 -6.20 15.52 -13.82
C ARG A 112 -6.99 16.67 -14.42
N ASN A 113 -8.30 16.49 -14.59
CA ASN A 113 -9.21 17.52 -15.10
C ASN A 113 -9.56 18.54 -14.03
N MET A 114 -9.78 18.09 -12.78
CA MET A 114 -10.08 18.98 -11.67
C MET A 114 -8.95 19.95 -11.36
N LEU A 115 -7.71 19.49 -11.30
CA LEU A 115 -6.54 20.36 -11.09
C LEU A 115 -6.43 21.45 -12.17
N LEU A 116 -6.84 21.16 -13.42
CA LEU A 116 -6.90 22.17 -14.48
C LEU A 116 -8.00 23.21 -14.24
N ILE A 117 -9.18 22.75 -13.81
CA ILE A 117 -10.32 23.63 -13.47
C ILE A 117 -9.96 24.52 -12.27
N LEU A 118 -9.35 23.96 -11.23
CA LEU A 118 -8.90 24.70 -10.05
C LEU A 118 -7.84 25.74 -10.44
N ALA A 119 -6.89 25.38 -11.32
CA ALA A 119 -5.89 26.33 -11.80
C ALA A 119 -6.54 27.52 -12.53
N PHE A 120 -7.56 27.26 -13.36
CA PHE A 120 -8.33 28.32 -14.00
C PHE A 120 -9.10 29.18 -13.00
N ALA A 121 -9.72 28.56 -11.99
CA ALA A 121 -10.38 29.27 -10.90
C ALA A 121 -9.40 30.15 -10.11
N MET A 122 -8.16 29.69 -9.88
CA MET A 122 -7.09 30.49 -9.27
C MET A 122 -6.66 31.67 -10.15
N LEU A 123 -6.66 31.52 -11.48
CA LEU A 123 -6.41 32.64 -12.40
C LEU A 123 -7.54 33.67 -12.40
N ILE A 124 -8.80 33.24 -12.25
CA ILE A 124 -9.93 34.15 -12.05
C ILE A 124 -9.76 34.90 -10.71
N LEU A 125 -9.46 34.18 -9.63
CA LEU A 125 -9.19 34.78 -8.31
C LEU A 125 -8.05 35.80 -8.40
N LEU A 126 -6.97 35.48 -9.11
CA LEU A 126 -5.85 36.38 -9.37
C LEU A 126 -6.29 37.64 -10.11
N ALA A 127 -7.08 37.51 -11.18
CA ALA A 127 -7.58 38.66 -11.93
C ALA A 127 -8.48 39.56 -11.06
N CYS A 128 -9.41 38.96 -10.32
CA CYS A 128 -10.26 39.66 -9.34
C CYS A 128 -9.42 40.39 -8.28
N PHE A 129 -8.41 39.70 -7.73
CA PHE A 129 -7.49 40.27 -6.74
C PHE A 129 -6.71 41.45 -7.31
N VAL A 130 -6.10 41.31 -8.49
CA VAL A 130 -5.31 42.37 -9.13
C VAL A 130 -6.19 43.59 -9.42
N VAL A 131 -7.40 43.40 -9.96
CA VAL A 131 -8.35 44.50 -10.20
C VAL A 131 -8.75 45.18 -8.89
N PHE A 132 -9.08 44.40 -7.86
CA PHE A 132 -9.42 44.91 -6.53
C PHE A 132 -8.25 45.71 -5.91
N ALA A 133 -7.08 45.09 -5.83
CA ALA A 133 -5.87 45.66 -5.23
C ALA A 133 -5.42 46.93 -5.95
N TRP A 134 -5.49 46.94 -7.29
CA TRP A 134 -5.19 48.11 -8.11
C TRP A 134 -6.22 49.24 -7.90
N ARG A 135 -7.52 48.93 -7.97
CA ARG A 135 -8.60 49.92 -7.82
C ARG A 135 -8.65 50.52 -6.42
N ILE A 136 -8.41 49.72 -5.38
CA ILE A 136 -8.36 50.20 -4.01
C ILE A 136 -7.07 51.00 -3.78
N GLY A 137 -5.92 50.49 -4.21
CA GLY A 137 -4.62 51.13 -4.01
C GLY A 137 -4.43 52.44 -4.78
N SER A 138 -5.15 52.64 -5.89
CA SER A 138 -5.11 53.86 -6.70
C SER A 138 -6.05 54.98 -6.23
N ARG A 139 -6.93 54.73 -5.25
CA ARG A 139 -7.85 55.74 -4.71
C ARG A 139 -7.19 56.55 -3.60
N ASP A 140 -7.21 57.88 -3.73
CA ASP A 140 -6.70 58.80 -2.69
C ASP A 140 -7.39 58.62 -1.33
N ARG A 141 -8.69 58.27 -1.34
CA ARG A 141 -9.45 57.94 -0.13
C ARG A 141 -8.88 56.72 0.60
N SER A 142 -8.34 55.74 -0.11
CA SER A 142 -7.73 54.55 0.50
C SER A 142 -6.37 54.88 1.10
N ALA A 143 -5.56 55.69 0.42
CA ALA A 143 -4.27 56.16 0.95
C ALA A 143 -4.46 57.02 2.21
N THR A 144 -5.46 57.90 2.22
CA THR A 144 -5.80 58.70 3.42
C THR A 144 -6.33 57.84 4.57
N LEU A 145 -7.14 56.81 4.27
CA LEU A 145 -7.59 55.84 5.28
C LEU A 145 -6.42 55.02 5.85
N ALA A 146 -5.54 54.51 5.00
CA ALA A 146 -4.34 53.78 5.43
C ALA A 146 -3.44 54.65 6.29
N ASN A 147 -3.21 55.91 5.92
CA ASN A 147 -2.43 56.84 6.72
C ASN A 147 -3.09 57.13 8.09
N ARG A 148 -4.43 57.28 8.14
CA ARG A 148 -5.17 57.39 9.42
C ARG A 148 -5.03 56.12 10.26
N ALA A 149 -5.15 54.94 9.64
CA ALA A 149 -4.98 53.66 10.31
C ALA A 149 -3.55 53.51 10.87
N ASN A 150 -2.52 53.89 10.11
CA ASN A 150 -1.13 53.90 10.56
C ASN A 150 -0.97 54.80 11.80
N MET A 151 -1.55 56.02 11.77
CA MET A 151 -1.46 56.99 12.86
C MET A 151 -2.23 56.59 14.13
N VAL A 152 -3.34 55.87 14.01
CA VAL A 152 -4.22 55.50 15.13
C VAL A 152 -3.91 54.10 15.69
N TYR A 153 -3.64 53.13 14.82
CA TYR A 153 -3.57 51.70 15.14
C TYR A 153 -2.13 51.22 15.28
N PHE A 154 -1.32 51.37 14.22
CA PHE A 154 -0.01 50.71 14.12
C PHE A 154 1.15 51.43 14.81
N ILE A 155 0.90 52.59 15.42
CA ILE A 155 1.91 53.33 16.20
C ILE A 155 1.72 53.12 17.71
N ARG A 156 0.55 52.62 18.16
CA ARG A 156 0.26 52.49 19.60
C ARG A 156 0.66 51.12 20.14
N TYR A 157 1.37 51.10 21.27
CA TYR A 157 1.82 49.88 21.98
C TYR A 157 0.68 48.90 22.33
N ARG A 158 -0.57 49.37 22.47
CA ARG A 158 -1.74 48.53 22.76
C ARG A 158 -2.04 47.54 21.64
N PHE A 159 -1.83 47.93 20.38
CA PHE A 159 -2.06 47.04 19.24
C PHE A 159 -0.92 46.05 19.05
N LEU A 160 0.33 46.46 19.31
CA LEU A 160 1.45 45.53 19.42
C LEU A 160 1.16 44.46 20.49
N ALA A 161 0.68 44.87 21.67
CA ALA A 161 0.29 43.95 22.74
C ALA A 161 -0.86 43.01 22.32
N LEU A 162 -1.83 43.48 21.54
CA LEU A 162 -2.89 42.64 20.98
C LEU A 162 -2.35 41.62 19.97
N THR A 163 -1.44 42.03 19.07
CA THR A 163 -0.82 41.10 18.10
C THR A 163 0.03 40.04 18.81
N ILE A 164 0.86 40.45 19.78
CA ILE A 164 1.65 39.51 20.60
C ILE A 164 0.72 38.59 21.40
N GLY A 165 -0.35 39.12 21.99
CA GLY A 165 -1.35 38.33 22.72
C GLY A 165 -2.07 37.31 21.82
N ALA A 166 -2.39 37.68 20.58
CA ALA A 166 -2.98 36.77 19.60
C ALA A 166 -2.01 35.66 19.18
N ILE A 167 -0.72 35.98 18.97
CA ILE A 167 0.33 34.99 18.69
C ILE A 167 0.45 34.02 19.87
N ALA A 168 0.58 34.54 21.09
CA ALA A 168 0.67 33.71 22.29
C ALA A 168 -0.55 32.81 22.49
N LEU A 169 -1.76 33.34 22.23
CA LEU A 169 -3.00 32.56 22.30
C LEU A 169 -3.03 31.43 21.26
N LEU A 170 -2.66 31.72 20.00
CA LEU A 170 -2.62 30.72 18.94
C LEU A 170 -1.56 29.65 19.20
N THR A 171 -0.34 30.04 19.59
CA THR A 171 0.72 29.10 20.00
C THR A 171 0.25 28.22 21.15
N THR A 172 -0.37 28.80 22.18
CA THR A 172 -0.91 28.03 23.32
C THR A 172 -2.01 27.07 22.87
N ALA A 173 -2.91 27.50 21.99
CA ALA A 173 -3.99 26.65 21.47
C ALA A 173 -3.43 25.44 20.69
N PHE A 174 -2.41 25.66 19.84
CA PHE A 174 -1.74 24.57 19.12
C PHE A 174 -0.94 23.66 20.05
N VAL A 175 -0.35 24.15 21.13
CA VAL A 175 0.36 23.28 22.09
C VAL A 175 -0.61 22.41 22.90
N LEU A 176 -1.76 22.97 23.32
CA LEU A 176 -2.74 22.25 24.14
C LEU A 176 -3.59 21.27 23.32
N VAL A 177 -3.84 21.56 22.04
CA VAL A 177 -4.65 20.73 21.14
C VAL A 177 -3.91 20.58 19.79
N PRO A 178 -2.77 19.85 19.77
CA PRO A 178 -1.84 19.84 18.64
C PRO A 178 -2.40 19.24 17.36
N ASP A 179 -3.19 18.18 17.45
CA ASP A 179 -3.73 17.48 16.29
C ASP A 179 -5.04 18.11 15.79
N ARG A 180 -6.09 18.14 16.62
CA ARG A 180 -7.46 18.48 16.18
C ARG A 180 -7.60 19.89 15.64
N LEU A 181 -6.96 20.88 16.29
CA LEU A 181 -7.05 22.28 15.87
C LEU A 181 -6.35 22.46 14.51
N ALA A 182 -5.16 21.90 14.36
CA ALA A 182 -4.39 21.99 13.13
C ALA A 182 -5.06 21.25 11.97
N GLN A 183 -5.60 20.05 12.20
CA GLN A 183 -6.35 19.28 11.19
C GLN A 183 -7.65 19.99 10.78
N PHE A 184 -8.34 20.64 11.73
CA PHE A 184 -9.54 21.40 11.40
C PHE A 184 -9.23 22.61 10.51
N VAL A 185 -8.14 23.32 10.78
CA VAL A 185 -7.73 24.50 10.00
C VAL A 185 -7.10 24.10 8.66
N GLY A 186 -6.39 22.97 8.62
CA GLY A 186 -5.63 22.49 7.47
C GLY A 186 -4.33 23.26 7.24
N SER A 187 -3.39 22.66 6.50
CA SER A 187 -2.03 23.18 6.32
C SER A 187 -2.00 24.59 5.73
N PHE A 188 -2.78 24.86 4.68
CA PHE A 188 -2.90 26.20 4.09
C PHE A 188 -3.49 27.21 5.08
N GLY A 189 -4.49 26.81 5.88
CA GLY A 189 -5.08 27.67 6.89
C GLY A 189 -4.10 28.02 8.01
N VAL A 190 -3.28 27.06 8.47
CA VAL A 190 -2.23 27.30 9.47
C VAL A 190 -1.19 28.28 8.92
N ILE A 191 -0.77 28.12 7.67
CA ILE A 191 0.13 29.06 6.99
C ILE A 191 -0.50 30.45 6.89
N ALA A 192 -1.80 30.56 6.59
CA ALA A 192 -2.50 31.84 6.52
C ALA A 192 -2.55 32.54 7.89
N LEU A 193 -2.88 31.80 8.96
CA LEU A 193 -2.87 32.34 10.33
C LEU A 193 -1.48 32.83 10.74
N PHE A 194 -0.44 32.04 10.45
CA PHE A 194 0.94 32.43 10.74
C PHE A 194 1.35 33.67 9.92
N THR A 195 1.00 33.71 8.64
CA THR A 195 1.27 34.86 7.77
C THR A 195 0.62 36.12 8.31
N MET A 196 -0.66 36.05 8.73
CA MET A 196 -1.35 37.18 9.37
C MET A 196 -0.61 37.69 10.62
N CYS A 197 -0.12 36.77 11.45
CA CYS A 197 0.61 37.09 12.67
C CYS A 197 1.96 37.77 12.37
N VAL A 198 2.80 37.14 11.53
CA VAL A 198 4.14 37.64 11.20
C VAL A 198 4.07 38.93 10.40
N VAL A 199 3.19 39.01 9.40
CA VAL A 199 3.02 40.24 8.62
C VAL A 199 2.48 41.37 9.49
N GLY A 200 1.53 41.09 10.38
CA GLY A 200 1.02 42.07 11.33
C GLY A 200 2.12 42.62 12.26
N LEU A 201 2.93 41.72 12.84
CA LEU A 201 4.03 42.08 13.74
C LEU A 201 5.14 42.85 13.03
N THR A 202 5.59 42.37 11.86
CA THR A 202 6.66 43.01 11.08
C THR A 202 6.21 44.36 10.53
N THR A 203 4.95 44.51 10.11
CA THR A 203 4.38 45.80 9.69
C THR A 203 4.39 46.81 10.83
N HIS A 204 4.05 46.39 12.05
CA HIS A 204 4.09 47.26 13.24
C HIS A 204 5.52 47.77 13.49
N PHE A 205 6.52 46.88 13.51
CA PHE A 205 7.92 47.29 13.71
C PHE A 205 8.48 48.13 12.56
N ALA A 206 8.10 47.85 11.31
CA ALA A 206 8.50 48.65 10.17
C ALA A 206 7.92 50.08 10.23
N LEU A 207 6.66 50.23 10.63
CA LEU A 207 6.03 51.56 10.81
C LEU A 207 6.66 52.33 11.98
N LEU A 208 7.00 51.65 13.09
CA LEU A 208 7.79 52.25 14.17
C LEU A 208 9.19 52.67 13.70
N THR A 209 9.82 51.86 12.84
CA THR A 209 11.13 52.17 12.26
C THR A 209 11.07 53.44 11.43
N ILE A 210 10.06 53.57 10.56
CA ILE A 210 9.85 54.76 9.72
C ILE A 210 9.57 56.02 10.55
N ARG A 211 8.86 55.89 11.68
CA ARG A 211 8.48 57.02 12.53
C ARG A 211 9.61 57.49 13.43
N LEU A 212 10.36 56.56 14.03
CA LEU A 212 11.40 56.85 15.02
C LEU A 212 12.81 56.85 14.40
N ASN A 213 12.93 56.55 13.10
CA ASN A 213 14.21 56.36 12.40
C ASN A 213 15.15 55.38 13.13
N PHE A 214 14.57 54.33 13.72
CA PHE A 214 15.28 53.35 14.54
C PHE A 214 15.00 51.93 14.03
N PRO A 215 16.01 51.10 13.74
CA PRO A 215 15.83 49.83 13.03
C PRO A 215 15.31 48.70 13.96
N PHE A 216 14.02 48.72 14.29
CA PHE A 216 13.42 47.78 15.26
C PHE A 216 13.51 46.32 14.84
N ILE A 217 13.27 45.99 13.56
CA ILE A 217 13.27 44.60 13.09
C ILE A 217 14.63 43.91 13.34
N PRO A 218 15.78 44.42 12.83
CA PRO A 218 17.06 43.76 13.06
C PRO A 218 17.50 43.82 14.52
N LEU A 219 17.14 44.85 15.29
CA LEU A 219 17.53 44.93 16.70
C LEU A 219 16.71 44.00 17.60
N VAL A 220 15.40 43.92 17.41
CA VAL A 220 14.53 43.05 18.22
C VAL A 220 14.72 41.60 17.80
N PHE A 221 14.51 41.24 16.53
CA PHE A 221 14.63 39.85 16.10
C PHE A 221 16.08 39.38 16.10
N GLY A 222 17.03 40.20 15.61
CA GLY A 222 18.45 39.84 15.64
C GLY A 222 19.01 39.79 17.06
N GLY A 223 18.59 40.71 17.93
CA GLY A 223 18.96 40.69 19.35
C GLY A 223 18.40 39.47 20.08
N LEU A 224 17.09 39.19 19.94
CA LEU A 224 16.47 38.01 20.54
C LEU A 224 17.07 36.71 20.01
N PHE A 225 17.31 36.61 18.70
CA PHE A 225 17.96 35.45 18.10
C PHE A 225 19.39 35.27 18.62
N LEU A 226 20.17 36.35 18.75
CA LEU A 226 21.52 36.30 19.29
C LEU A 226 21.51 35.85 20.76
N ILE A 227 20.62 36.41 21.58
CA ILE A 227 20.47 36.01 22.99
C ILE A 227 20.03 34.54 23.06
N ALA A 228 19.05 34.12 22.26
CA ALA A 228 18.60 32.73 22.20
C ALA A 228 19.71 31.78 21.73
N SER A 229 20.55 32.19 20.78
CA SER A 229 21.67 31.37 20.30
C SER A 229 22.81 31.26 21.32
N LEU A 230 23.03 32.30 22.15
CA LEU A 230 24.09 32.32 23.16
C LEU A 230 23.69 31.65 24.48
N PHE A 231 22.42 31.76 24.87
CA PHE A 231 21.92 31.31 26.18
C PHE A 231 20.88 30.17 26.09
N GLY A 232 20.31 29.92 24.92
CA GLY A 232 19.30 28.90 24.72
C GLY A 232 19.88 27.50 24.92
N SER A 233 19.12 26.67 25.64
CA SER A 233 19.35 25.24 25.72
C SER A 233 18.59 24.51 24.60
N ASP A 234 18.95 23.26 24.35
CA ASP A 234 18.28 22.42 23.38
C ASP A 234 16.90 21.94 23.87
N ASP A 235 15.85 22.18 23.09
CA ASP A 235 14.45 21.84 23.40
C ASP A 235 13.97 20.54 22.74
N HIS A 236 14.79 19.93 21.87
CA HIS A 236 14.45 18.75 21.09
C HIS A 236 14.88 17.42 21.74
N GLY A 237 14.82 17.36 23.07
CA GLY A 237 15.10 16.15 23.84
C GLY A 237 14.12 15.02 23.50
N LEU A 238 14.64 13.81 23.35
CA LEU A 238 13.83 12.61 23.11
C LEU A 238 12.85 12.38 24.26
N ARG A 239 11.58 12.14 23.92
CA ARG A 239 10.52 11.93 24.91
C ARG A 239 10.69 10.59 25.62
N THR A 240 10.47 10.59 26.94
CA THR A 240 10.49 9.39 27.79
C THR A 240 9.11 9.12 28.41
N VAL A 241 8.86 7.88 28.81
CA VAL A 241 7.64 7.46 29.50
C VAL A 241 7.69 7.87 30.98
N ALA A 242 6.60 8.41 31.52
CA ALA A 242 6.54 8.98 32.88
C ALA A 242 6.68 7.93 34.01
N THR A 243 6.40 6.65 33.74
CA THR A 243 6.37 5.56 34.74
C THR A 243 7.76 4.96 35.06
N ALA A 244 8.84 5.56 34.55
CA ALA A 244 10.21 5.03 34.63
C ALA A 244 10.83 4.99 36.05
N THR A 245 10.16 5.51 37.08
CA THR A 245 10.70 5.61 38.44
C THR A 245 10.49 4.37 39.31
N SER A 246 9.82 3.30 38.85
CA SER A 246 9.47 2.14 39.69
C SER A 246 9.85 0.75 39.17
N GLN A 247 10.32 0.59 37.93
CA GLN A 247 10.89 -0.67 37.44
C GLN A 247 12.38 -0.47 37.17
N GLY A 248 13.24 -1.14 37.93
CA GLY A 248 14.69 -1.07 37.77
C GLY A 248 15.13 -1.42 36.35
N GLU A 249 16.26 -0.87 35.93
CA GLU A 249 16.82 -1.04 34.58
C GLU A 249 16.87 -2.53 34.19
N GLN A 250 16.04 -2.93 33.22
CA GLN A 250 16.00 -4.32 32.76
C GLN A 250 17.20 -4.59 31.86
N ARG A 251 17.98 -5.62 32.23
CA ARG A 251 19.06 -6.14 31.39
C ARG A 251 18.48 -6.63 30.06
N ARG A 252 19.10 -6.24 28.96
CA ARG A 252 18.70 -6.65 27.61
C ARG A 252 19.28 -8.03 27.26
N LEU A 253 18.51 -8.82 26.51
CA LEU A 253 18.97 -10.10 25.94
C LEU A 253 19.80 -9.86 24.68
N SER A 254 20.68 -10.79 24.35
CA SER A 254 21.30 -10.82 23.01
C SER A 254 20.28 -11.27 21.95
N ALA A 255 20.49 -10.87 20.69
CA ALA A 255 19.64 -11.27 19.57
C ALA A 255 19.59 -12.80 19.40
N VAL A 256 20.71 -13.47 19.67
CA VAL A 256 20.84 -14.93 19.60
C VAL A 256 20.00 -15.61 20.68
N GLU A 257 20.10 -15.18 21.95
CA GLU A 257 19.28 -15.70 23.04
C GLU A 257 17.80 -15.45 22.80
N ALA A 258 17.45 -14.21 22.39
CA ALA A 258 16.07 -13.82 22.13
C ALA A 258 15.44 -14.61 20.98
N PHE A 259 16.19 -14.86 19.90
CA PHE A 259 15.74 -15.69 18.77
C PHE A 259 15.63 -17.16 19.16
N HIS A 260 16.56 -17.68 19.94
CA HIS A 260 16.51 -19.04 20.44
C HIS A 260 15.25 -19.28 21.29
N GLU A 261 14.96 -18.40 22.25
CA GLU A 261 13.73 -18.47 23.05
C GLU A 261 12.45 -18.33 22.20
N TRP A 262 12.51 -17.50 21.17
CA TRP A 262 11.39 -17.31 20.24
C TRP A 262 11.14 -18.58 19.41
N LEU A 263 12.20 -19.22 18.90
CA LEU A 263 12.10 -20.39 18.05
C LEU A 263 11.65 -21.65 18.83
N LEU A 264 12.05 -21.77 20.11
CA LEU A 264 11.70 -22.89 20.98
C LEU A 264 10.27 -22.86 21.54
N GLN A 265 9.45 -21.86 21.17
CA GLN A 265 8.04 -21.86 21.56
C GLN A 265 7.33 -23.09 20.95
N LYS A 266 6.56 -23.83 21.77
CA LYS A 266 5.94 -25.12 21.40
C LYS A 266 5.23 -25.11 20.04
N PRO A 267 4.41 -24.10 19.66
CA PRO A 267 3.75 -24.10 18.37
C PRO A 267 4.73 -24.04 17.17
N ARG A 268 5.86 -23.36 17.32
CA ARG A 268 6.88 -23.23 16.27
C ARG A 268 7.71 -24.50 16.11
N VAL A 269 8.03 -25.17 17.21
CA VAL A 269 8.73 -26.47 17.19
C VAL A 269 7.87 -27.51 16.47
N ALA A 270 6.58 -27.62 16.80
CA ALA A 270 5.67 -28.55 16.13
C ALA A 270 5.51 -28.24 14.62
N GLU A 271 5.49 -26.95 14.26
CA GLU A 271 5.43 -26.52 12.86
C GLU A 271 6.75 -26.78 12.11
N ALA A 272 7.90 -26.63 12.78
CA ALA A 272 9.20 -26.97 12.23
C ALA A 272 9.31 -28.48 11.94
N GLU A 273 8.81 -29.33 12.85
CA GLU A 273 8.73 -30.79 12.65
C GLU A 273 7.83 -31.14 11.46
N LYS A 274 6.68 -30.46 11.32
CA LYS A 274 5.77 -30.64 10.18
C LYS A 274 6.40 -30.23 8.85
N LEU A 275 7.11 -29.10 8.80
CA LEU A 275 7.69 -28.55 7.57
C LEU A 275 9.08 -29.11 7.24
N GLY A 276 9.76 -29.75 8.20
CA GLY A 276 11.15 -30.19 8.11
C GLY A 276 12.19 -29.07 8.29
N GLU A 277 11.83 -27.83 7.96
CA GLU A 277 12.63 -26.62 8.17
C GLU A 277 11.68 -25.44 8.43
N TYR A 278 11.88 -24.72 9.53
CA TYR A 278 11.04 -23.59 9.93
C TYR A 278 11.38 -22.33 9.12
N PRO A 279 10.46 -21.77 8.31
CA PRO A 279 10.71 -20.53 7.58
C PRO A 279 10.62 -19.32 8.53
N VAL A 280 11.65 -18.50 8.59
CA VAL A 280 11.73 -17.28 9.41
C VAL A 280 11.78 -16.08 8.49
N PHE A 281 10.87 -15.12 8.66
CA PHE A 281 10.87 -13.89 7.87
C PHE A 281 11.49 -12.74 8.65
N ILE A 282 12.39 -12.02 7.98
CA ILE A 282 12.87 -10.70 8.39
C ILE A 282 12.50 -9.73 7.27
N VAL A 283 11.86 -8.62 7.62
CA VAL A 283 11.42 -7.62 6.65
C VAL A 283 12.29 -6.37 6.78
N ALA A 284 12.86 -5.88 5.69
CA ALA A 284 13.47 -4.57 5.61
C ALA A 284 12.48 -3.59 4.97
N ALA A 285 12.16 -2.49 5.66
CA ALA A 285 11.19 -1.50 5.23
C ALA A 285 11.86 -0.13 5.04
N GLN A 286 11.94 0.32 3.79
CA GLN A 286 12.70 1.51 3.45
C GLN A 286 12.11 2.81 4.01
N GLY A 287 12.94 3.86 4.00
CA GLY A 287 12.53 5.23 4.26
C GLY A 287 11.94 5.95 3.05
N GLY A 288 11.07 6.93 3.31
CA GLY A 288 10.38 7.72 2.28
C GLY A 288 9.20 8.54 2.78
N GLY A 289 9.16 8.92 4.06
CA GLY A 289 7.99 9.60 4.64
C GLY A 289 6.71 8.75 4.57
N ILE A 290 5.56 9.40 4.41
CA ILE A 290 4.25 8.74 4.54
C ILE A 290 3.96 7.70 3.46
N TYR A 291 4.50 7.83 2.23
CA TYR A 291 4.27 6.80 1.20
C TYR A 291 4.94 5.48 1.58
N ALA A 292 6.15 5.55 2.15
CA ALA A 292 6.88 4.37 2.61
C ALA A 292 6.22 3.77 3.85
N ALA A 293 5.68 4.61 4.75
CA ALA A 293 4.85 4.16 5.86
C ALA A 293 3.61 3.39 5.37
N ASN A 294 2.92 3.92 4.35
CA ASN A 294 1.79 3.27 3.71
C ASN A 294 2.18 1.94 3.06
N ASN A 295 3.27 1.91 2.27
CA ASN A 295 3.75 0.69 1.62
C ASN A 295 4.05 -0.42 2.63
N ALA A 296 4.87 -0.10 3.65
CA ALA A 296 5.27 -1.07 4.67
C ALA A 296 4.06 -1.59 5.45
N ALA A 297 3.23 -0.69 5.96
CA ALA A 297 2.11 -1.07 6.80
C ALA A 297 1.03 -1.84 6.03
N ARG A 298 0.68 -1.41 4.80
CA ARG A 298 -0.36 -2.07 3.98
C ARG A 298 0.09 -3.43 3.47
N PHE A 299 1.33 -3.58 3.01
CA PHE A 299 1.84 -4.89 2.58
C PHE A 299 1.83 -5.89 3.74
N LEU A 300 2.37 -5.50 4.90
CA LEU A 300 2.42 -6.37 6.10
C LEU A 300 1.01 -6.73 6.60
N ALA A 301 0.10 -5.75 6.65
CA ALA A 301 -1.27 -5.96 7.07
C ALA A 301 -2.04 -6.86 6.10
N ARG A 302 -1.90 -6.64 4.78
CA ARG A 302 -2.49 -7.50 3.76
C ARG A 302 -1.96 -8.93 3.86
N MET A 303 -0.65 -9.11 3.99
CA MET A 303 -0.07 -10.44 4.19
C MET A 303 -0.61 -11.13 5.44
N GLN A 304 -0.77 -10.40 6.54
CA GLN A 304 -1.35 -10.94 7.78
C GLN A 304 -2.84 -11.32 7.62
N ASP A 305 -3.62 -10.51 6.91
CA ASP A 305 -5.04 -10.77 6.66
C ASP A 305 -5.27 -11.90 5.63
N LEU A 306 -4.36 -12.07 4.66
CA LEU A 306 -4.34 -13.18 3.71
C LEU A 306 -3.88 -14.48 4.36
N CYS A 307 -2.89 -14.39 5.25
CA CYS A 307 -2.28 -15.52 5.93
C CYS A 307 -2.09 -15.24 7.44
N PRO A 308 -3.05 -15.61 8.30
CA PRO A 308 -2.95 -15.37 9.74
C PRO A 308 -1.74 -16.01 10.41
N ALA A 309 -1.19 -17.10 9.84
CA ALA A 309 0.03 -17.73 10.30
C ALA A 309 1.29 -16.86 10.15
N PHE A 310 1.27 -15.87 9.25
CA PHE A 310 2.43 -15.03 8.92
C PHE A 310 3.09 -14.41 10.15
N ARG A 311 2.32 -13.82 11.09
CA ARG A 311 2.86 -13.25 12.34
C ARG A 311 3.70 -14.23 13.18
N ARG A 312 3.46 -15.54 13.10
CA ARG A 312 4.22 -16.54 13.87
C ARG A 312 5.62 -16.75 13.31
N HIS A 313 5.81 -16.51 12.01
CA HIS A 313 7.06 -16.65 11.27
C HIS A 313 7.81 -15.32 11.07
N LEU A 314 7.14 -14.19 11.24
CA LEU A 314 7.76 -12.87 11.16
C LEU A 314 8.54 -12.56 12.44
N PHE A 315 9.85 -12.75 12.42
CA PHE A 315 10.70 -12.53 13.59
C PHE A 315 10.99 -11.04 13.80
N ALA A 316 11.42 -10.32 12.76
CA ALA A 316 11.84 -8.92 12.89
C ALA A 316 11.48 -8.06 11.67
N ILE A 317 11.27 -6.77 11.91
CA ILE A 317 11.12 -5.75 10.87
C ILE A 317 12.19 -4.66 11.09
N SER A 318 13.12 -4.53 10.16
CA SER A 318 14.11 -3.45 10.09
C SER A 318 13.57 -2.28 9.29
N GLY A 319 13.05 -1.27 9.98
CA GLY A 319 12.46 -0.09 9.37
C GLY A 319 13.40 1.10 9.35
N VAL A 320 13.25 1.98 8.36
CA VAL A 320 13.93 3.29 8.29
C VAL A 320 12.91 4.38 8.01
N SER A 321 12.99 5.54 8.67
CA SER A 321 12.14 6.71 8.40
C SER A 321 10.66 6.35 8.34
N GLY A 322 9.98 6.67 7.23
CA GLY A 322 8.61 6.23 6.94
C GLY A 322 8.34 4.74 7.16
N GLY A 323 9.25 3.85 6.75
CA GLY A 323 9.14 2.40 6.98
C GLY A 323 9.14 2.03 8.47
N SER A 324 9.86 2.76 9.33
CA SER A 324 9.78 2.61 10.79
C SER A 324 8.40 2.99 11.33
N VAL A 325 7.85 4.12 10.85
CA VAL A 325 6.51 4.57 11.23
C VAL A 325 5.44 3.58 10.77
N GLY A 326 5.52 3.11 9.52
CA GLY A 326 4.61 2.08 8.99
C GLY A 326 4.69 0.75 9.75
N SER A 327 5.89 0.33 10.14
CA SER A 327 6.09 -0.89 10.94
C SER A 327 5.50 -0.77 12.34
N ALA A 328 5.63 0.39 12.99
CA ALA A 328 5.00 0.67 14.27
C ALA A 328 3.46 0.71 14.17
N ILE A 329 2.92 1.29 13.10
CA ILE A 329 1.46 1.29 12.82
C ILE A 329 0.96 -0.14 12.62
N PHE A 330 1.66 -0.96 11.82
CA PHE A 330 1.33 -2.37 11.64
C PHE A 330 1.36 -3.13 12.98
N ALA A 331 2.40 -2.94 13.79
CA ALA A 331 2.48 -3.56 15.11
C ALA A 331 1.33 -3.13 16.03
N ALA A 332 0.95 -1.86 16.04
CA ALA A 332 -0.20 -1.38 16.81
C ALA A 332 -1.54 -1.96 16.31
N ALA A 333 -1.74 -2.04 14.99
CA ALA A 333 -2.92 -2.63 14.38
C ALA A 333 -3.02 -4.15 14.62
N LEU A 334 -1.88 -4.84 14.61
CA LEU A 334 -1.76 -6.27 14.93
C LEU A 334 -2.00 -6.54 16.42
N HIS A 335 -1.49 -5.68 17.31
CA HIS A 335 -1.75 -5.77 18.76
C HIS A 335 -3.23 -5.56 19.10
N ALA A 336 -3.91 -4.68 18.37
CA ALA A 336 -5.36 -4.50 18.46
C ALA A 336 -6.17 -5.67 17.88
N ASP A 337 -5.50 -6.66 17.29
CA ASP A 337 -6.15 -7.86 16.75
C ASP A 337 -6.30 -8.96 17.80
N ASN A 338 -7.53 -9.10 18.32
CA ASN A 338 -7.87 -10.07 19.38
C ASN A 338 -8.02 -11.50 18.86
N ALA A 339 -7.60 -11.79 17.62
CA ALA A 339 -7.62 -13.15 17.10
C ALA A 339 -6.70 -14.01 17.99
N PRO A 340 -7.24 -15.05 18.67
CA PRO A 340 -6.47 -15.81 19.65
C PRO A 340 -5.16 -16.28 19.04
N ALA A 341 -4.04 -15.93 19.69
CA ALA A 341 -2.70 -16.37 19.30
C ALA A 341 -2.59 -17.91 19.25
N ASP A 342 -3.40 -18.58 20.06
CA ASP A 342 -3.37 -20.03 20.32
C ASP A 342 -4.68 -20.76 19.98
N ALA A 343 -5.58 -20.16 19.19
CA ALA A 343 -6.66 -20.97 18.60
C ALA A 343 -6.06 -21.81 17.47
N THR A 344 -5.24 -22.80 17.83
CA THR A 344 -5.13 -24.05 17.10
C THR A 344 -6.52 -24.68 17.12
N VAL A 345 -7.41 -24.16 16.27
CA VAL A 345 -8.42 -25.03 15.68
C VAL A 345 -7.55 -26.03 14.90
N PRO A 346 -7.58 -27.34 15.23
CA PRO A 346 -6.75 -28.35 14.56
C PRO A 346 -6.93 -28.39 13.02
N ASP A 347 -7.93 -27.65 12.54
CA ASP A 347 -8.50 -27.60 11.21
C ASP A 347 -8.43 -26.19 10.53
N ALA A 348 -7.75 -25.21 11.11
CA ALA A 348 -7.63 -23.88 10.49
C ALA A 348 -6.59 -23.86 9.35
N LYS A 349 -7.02 -23.52 8.13
CA LYS A 349 -6.15 -23.22 6.98
C LYS A 349 -5.05 -22.24 7.39
N THR A 350 -3.78 -22.56 7.13
CA THR A 350 -2.63 -21.68 7.44
C THR A 350 -2.76 -20.30 6.78
N CYS A 351 -3.13 -20.30 5.50
CA CYS A 351 -3.48 -19.09 4.74
C CYS A 351 -4.82 -19.29 4.01
N PRO A 352 -5.98 -19.04 4.65
CA PRO A 352 -7.28 -19.45 4.14
C PRO A 352 -7.64 -18.75 2.83
N LYS A 353 -7.45 -17.44 2.73
CA LYS A 353 -7.83 -16.67 1.54
C LYS A 353 -7.05 -17.08 0.29
N ILE A 354 -5.73 -17.29 0.42
CA ILE A 354 -4.88 -17.73 -0.69
C ILE A 354 -5.23 -19.17 -1.09
N ALA A 355 -5.37 -20.06 -0.10
CA ALA A 355 -5.75 -21.44 -0.35
C ALA A 355 -7.12 -21.53 -1.04
N ASP A 356 -8.14 -20.81 -0.55
CA ASP A 356 -9.49 -20.76 -1.13
C ASP A 356 -9.50 -20.25 -2.57
N PHE A 357 -8.64 -19.28 -2.89
CA PHE A 357 -8.52 -18.77 -4.26
C PHE A 357 -7.82 -19.75 -5.20
N LEU A 358 -6.69 -20.33 -4.77
CA LEU A 358 -5.95 -21.31 -5.58
C LEU A 358 -6.76 -22.60 -5.79
N ALA A 359 -7.67 -22.88 -4.85
CA ALA A 359 -8.73 -23.86 -4.93
C ALA A 359 -9.85 -23.51 -5.96
N GLY A 360 -10.00 -22.25 -6.36
CA GLY A 360 -11.14 -21.84 -7.21
C GLY A 360 -12.50 -21.87 -6.49
N VAL A 361 -12.48 -21.84 -5.15
CA VAL A 361 -13.65 -21.67 -4.27
C VAL A 361 -13.84 -20.19 -3.90
N GLY A 362 -12.75 -19.43 -3.81
CA GLY A 362 -12.75 -18.00 -3.52
C GLY A 362 -13.26 -17.16 -4.69
N ARG A 363 -14.09 -16.14 -4.40
CA ARG A 363 -14.47 -15.11 -5.38
C ARG A 363 -13.43 -13.99 -5.36
N ALA A 364 -12.98 -13.53 -6.53
CA ALA A 364 -12.04 -12.41 -6.64
C ALA A 364 -12.54 -11.15 -5.91
N GLU A 365 -13.85 -10.86 -5.96
CA GLU A 365 -14.50 -9.74 -5.24
C GLU A 365 -14.30 -9.82 -3.71
N ASP A 366 -14.28 -11.03 -3.13
CA ASP A 366 -14.17 -11.24 -1.68
C ASP A 366 -12.70 -11.13 -1.21
N ILE A 367 -11.75 -11.27 -2.14
CA ILE A 367 -10.30 -11.30 -1.86
C ILE A 367 -9.67 -9.91 -2.07
N ASP A 368 -10.22 -9.10 -2.98
CA ASP A 368 -9.78 -7.72 -3.20
C ASP A 368 -10.17 -6.78 -2.04
N ALA A 369 -11.09 -7.21 -1.17
CA ALA A 369 -11.49 -6.47 0.02
C ALA A 369 -10.42 -6.54 1.13
N SER A 370 -9.96 -5.36 1.58
CA SER A 370 -9.02 -5.20 2.70
C SER A 370 -9.54 -5.91 3.96
N GLY A 371 -8.68 -6.70 4.61
CA GLY A 371 -9.02 -7.38 5.86
C GLY A 371 -8.99 -6.45 7.09
N PRO A 372 -9.26 -6.98 8.29
CA PRO A 372 -9.37 -6.17 9.50
C PRO A 372 -8.07 -5.45 9.90
N VAL A 373 -6.90 -6.08 9.73
CA VAL A 373 -5.62 -5.44 10.06
C VAL A 373 -5.31 -4.34 9.04
N GLU A 374 -5.55 -4.60 7.75
CA GLU A 374 -5.35 -3.62 6.67
C GLU A 374 -6.26 -2.40 6.83
N GLN A 375 -7.53 -2.60 7.21
CA GLN A 375 -8.47 -1.51 7.51
C GLN A 375 -8.02 -0.65 8.70
N ARG A 376 -7.51 -1.28 9.78
CA ARG A 376 -6.97 -0.56 10.93
C ARG A 376 -5.77 0.29 10.54
N VAL A 377 -4.83 -0.29 9.79
CA VAL A 377 -3.66 0.42 9.25
C VAL A 377 -4.09 1.60 8.39
N ALA A 378 -5.03 1.40 7.45
CA ALA A 378 -5.56 2.46 6.60
C ALA A 378 -6.15 3.61 7.43
N SER A 379 -6.98 3.31 8.43
CA SER A 379 -7.62 4.33 9.28
C SER A 379 -6.62 5.22 10.04
N VAL A 380 -5.43 4.71 10.37
CA VAL A 380 -4.37 5.49 11.02
C VAL A 380 -3.66 6.36 9.98
N LEU A 381 -3.37 5.81 8.81
CA LEU A 381 -2.61 6.48 7.74
C LEU A 381 -3.41 7.58 7.01
N GLU A 382 -4.74 7.46 6.96
CA GLU A 382 -5.66 8.49 6.45
C GLU A 382 -5.65 9.78 7.30
N THR A 383 -4.99 9.78 8.46
CA THR A 383 -4.90 10.96 9.33
C THR A 383 -3.99 12.04 8.71
N ASP A 384 -4.40 13.31 8.78
CA ASP A 384 -3.54 14.43 8.40
C ASP A 384 -2.47 14.70 9.49
N PHE A 385 -1.23 14.28 9.21
CA PHE A 385 -0.07 14.54 10.07
C PHE A 385 0.68 15.82 9.66
N LEU A 386 0.45 16.35 8.46
CA LEU A 386 1.18 17.52 7.97
C LEU A 386 0.70 18.81 8.64
N SER A 387 -0.61 19.00 8.80
CA SER A 387 -1.10 20.25 9.41
C SER A 387 -0.63 20.43 10.85
N PRO A 388 -0.65 19.41 11.74
CA PRO A 388 -0.04 19.49 13.07
C PRO A 388 1.46 19.81 13.03
N LEU A 389 2.21 19.16 12.13
CA LEU A 389 3.64 19.43 11.97
C LEU A 389 3.92 20.89 11.53
N VAL A 390 3.15 21.40 10.58
CA VAL A 390 3.25 22.79 10.11
C VAL A 390 2.90 23.76 11.24
N ALA A 391 1.90 23.44 12.07
CA ALA A 391 1.53 24.23 13.23
C ALA A 391 2.67 24.28 14.27
N GLY A 392 3.27 23.13 14.61
CA GLY A 392 4.46 23.08 15.45
C GLY A 392 5.60 23.92 14.87
N PHE A 393 5.97 23.69 13.61
CA PHE A 393 7.05 24.43 12.97
C PHE A 393 6.85 25.96 13.02
N LEU A 394 5.65 26.43 12.65
CA LEU A 394 5.37 27.86 12.52
C LEU A 394 5.05 28.56 13.85
N PHE A 395 4.39 27.90 14.80
CA PHE A 395 3.95 28.56 16.03
C PHE A 395 4.81 28.21 17.25
N THR A 396 5.44 27.04 17.31
CA THR A 396 6.27 26.63 18.44
C THR A 396 7.75 26.83 18.14
N ASP A 397 8.34 26.09 17.20
CA ASP A 397 9.77 26.16 16.88
C ASP A 397 10.20 27.56 16.43
N PHE A 398 9.43 28.20 15.55
CA PHE A 398 9.73 29.58 15.13
C PHE A 398 9.74 30.55 16.33
N THR A 399 8.86 30.35 17.32
CA THR A 399 8.86 31.15 18.55
C THR A 399 10.06 30.81 19.43
N GLN A 400 10.45 29.53 19.49
CA GLN A 400 11.60 29.06 20.24
C GLN A 400 12.93 29.68 19.75
N LEU A 401 13.07 29.97 18.44
CA LEU A 401 14.24 30.67 17.86
C LEU A 401 14.52 32.04 18.51
N PHE A 402 13.53 32.66 19.14
CA PHE A 402 13.65 33.96 19.80
C PHE A 402 13.52 33.87 21.33
N SER A 403 13.45 32.66 21.90
CA SER A 403 13.36 32.43 23.34
C SER A 403 14.73 32.03 23.91
N PRO A 404 15.24 32.71 24.95
CA PRO A 404 16.47 32.34 25.63
C PRO A 404 16.31 31.10 26.53
N VAL A 405 15.08 30.61 26.73
CA VAL A 405 14.79 29.44 27.55
C VAL A 405 14.19 28.36 26.64
N ALA A 406 14.73 27.14 26.70
CA ALA A 406 14.12 25.99 26.04
C ALA A 406 12.76 25.70 26.66
N ILE A 407 11.74 25.61 25.82
CA ILE A 407 10.40 25.18 26.21
C ILE A 407 10.23 23.77 25.62
N PRO A 408 10.36 22.69 26.42
CA PRO A 408 10.34 21.34 25.86
C PRO A 408 9.06 21.01 25.08
N SER A 409 7.91 21.58 25.47
CA SER A 409 6.65 21.38 24.75
C SER A 409 6.62 22.03 23.36
N PHE A 410 7.61 22.85 23.01
CA PHE A 410 7.70 23.49 21.71
C PHE A 410 8.36 22.63 20.64
N ASP A 411 8.83 21.42 20.95
CA ASP A 411 9.39 20.50 19.94
C ASP A 411 8.33 20.07 18.90
N ARG A 412 8.43 20.58 17.67
CA ARG A 412 7.53 20.20 16.55
C ARG A 412 7.47 18.70 16.27
N ALA A 413 8.50 17.90 16.60
CA ALA A 413 8.44 16.45 16.42
C ALA A 413 7.34 15.81 17.28
N ARG A 414 7.04 16.40 18.45
CA ARG A 414 5.97 15.92 19.34
C ARG A 414 4.60 15.98 18.71
N PHE A 415 4.37 16.93 17.79
CA PHE A 415 3.09 17.03 17.08
C PHE A 415 2.83 15.80 16.23
N LEU A 416 3.86 15.25 15.57
CA LEU A 416 3.75 13.98 14.82
C LEU A 416 3.50 12.79 15.75
N GLU A 417 4.28 12.69 16.85
CA GLU A 417 4.15 11.63 17.84
C GLU A 417 2.74 11.58 18.43
N TYR A 418 2.22 12.72 18.91
CA TYR A 418 0.86 12.79 19.48
C TYR A 418 -0.23 12.58 18.44
N THR A 419 -0.04 13.06 17.20
CA THR A 419 -1.02 12.82 16.13
C THR A 419 -1.15 11.32 15.84
N LEU A 420 -0.03 10.60 15.81
CA LEU A 420 0.01 9.16 15.62
C LEU A 420 -0.61 8.39 16.79
N GLU A 421 -0.26 8.78 18.02
CA GLU A 421 -0.87 8.20 19.22
C GLU A 421 -2.40 8.42 19.25
N ASN A 422 -2.87 9.61 18.91
CA ASN A 422 -4.29 9.93 18.86
C ASN A 422 -5.01 9.22 17.71
N ALA A 423 -4.35 8.99 16.58
CA ALA A 423 -4.88 8.17 15.48
C ALA A 423 -5.08 6.72 15.92
N ALA A 424 -4.11 6.13 16.62
CA ALA A 424 -4.25 4.80 17.21
C ALA A 424 -5.35 4.73 18.29
N ASP A 425 -5.51 5.76 19.12
CA ASP A 425 -6.65 5.82 20.07
C ASP A 425 -8.01 5.79 19.34
N ARG A 426 -8.13 6.46 18.19
CA ARG A 426 -9.36 6.42 17.37
C ARG A 426 -9.60 5.03 16.79
N MET A 427 -8.55 4.41 16.26
CA MET A 427 -8.57 3.03 15.76
C MET A 427 -9.06 2.05 16.85
N LEU A 428 -8.59 2.18 18.09
CA LEU A 428 -9.03 1.32 19.22
C LEU A 428 -10.48 1.60 19.64
N LYS A 429 -10.89 2.88 19.70
CA LYS A 429 -12.26 3.28 20.13
C LYS A 429 -13.36 2.87 19.14
N ALA A 430 -13.03 2.65 17.87
CA ALA A 430 -14.00 2.22 16.86
C ALA A 430 -14.65 0.86 17.18
N LYS A 431 -14.12 0.09 18.14
CA LYS A 431 -14.64 -1.21 18.55
C LYS A 431 -15.32 -1.15 19.93
N LYS A 432 -16.66 -1.15 19.98
CA LYS A 432 -17.40 -1.39 21.24
C LYS A 432 -17.17 -2.83 21.71
N GLY A 433 -16.70 -3.01 22.94
CA GLY A 433 -16.52 -4.32 23.59
C GLY A 433 -15.08 -4.84 23.62
N ALA A 434 -14.11 -4.12 23.04
CA ALA A 434 -12.72 -4.30 23.47
C ALA A 434 -12.61 -3.77 24.90
N GLY A 435 -12.10 -4.57 25.84
CA GLY A 435 -11.67 -4.06 27.15
C GLY A 435 -10.63 -2.95 26.97
N ASP A 436 -10.12 -2.43 28.09
CA ASP A 436 -9.12 -1.36 28.15
C ASP A 436 -7.79 -1.77 27.47
N GLN A 437 -7.78 -1.87 26.14
CA GLN A 437 -6.61 -2.22 25.35
C GLN A 437 -5.70 -1.00 25.29
N SER A 438 -4.53 -1.15 25.87
CA SER A 438 -3.53 -0.09 25.90
C SER A 438 -3.05 0.26 24.49
N ASN A 439 -2.97 1.54 24.20
CA ASN A 439 -2.38 2.03 22.96
C ASN A 439 -0.88 1.73 22.94
N LEU A 440 -0.48 0.76 22.11
CA LEU A 440 0.91 0.31 21.99
C LEU A 440 1.87 1.45 21.58
N LEU A 441 1.40 2.45 20.82
CA LEU A 441 2.24 3.57 20.39
C LEU A 441 2.61 4.52 21.53
N LYS A 442 1.83 4.53 22.62
CA LYS A 442 2.12 5.27 23.86
C LYS A 442 2.95 4.46 24.86
N ALA A 443 2.96 3.15 24.71
CA ALA A 443 3.65 2.24 25.60
C ALA A 443 5.16 2.32 25.40
N ASP A 444 5.89 1.83 26.40
CA ASP A 444 7.34 1.70 26.33
C ASP A 444 7.75 0.85 25.12
N PHE A 445 8.75 1.30 24.37
CA PHE A 445 9.24 0.60 23.19
C PHE A 445 9.62 -0.83 23.53
N GLN A 446 10.22 -1.15 24.67
CA GLN A 446 10.56 -2.54 25.00
C GLN A 446 9.34 -3.43 25.20
N SER A 447 8.19 -2.86 25.60
CA SER A 447 6.99 -3.64 25.91
C SER A 447 6.28 -4.24 24.69
N HIS A 448 6.59 -3.78 23.47
CA HIS A 448 5.93 -4.28 22.26
C HIS A 448 6.25 -5.74 21.93
N TRP A 449 7.43 -6.21 22.32
CA TRP A 449 7.96 -7.47 21.86
C TRP A 449 8.49 -8.32 23.01
N THR A 450 8.14 -9.60 22.98
CA THR A 450 8.77 -10.64 23.78
C THR A 450 8.88 -11.90 22.92
N PRO A 451 9.77 -12.85 23.24
CA PRO A 451 9.88 -14.11 22.51
C PRO A 451 8.54 -14.89 22.39
N SER A 452 7.59 -14.66 23.32
CA SER A 452 6.31 -15.38 23.40
C SER A 452 5.10 -14.68 22.79
N ASN A 453 5.12 -13.36 22.52
CA ASN A 453 3.88 -12.61 22.21
C ASN A 453 3.47 -12.56 20.72
N ASN A 454 4.14 -13.32 19.83
CA ASN A 454 3.86 -13.38 18.38
C ASN A 454 3.84 -12.02 17.66
N MET A 455 4.46 -10.99 18.26
CA MET A 455 4.71 -9.71 17.61
C MET A 455 6.07 -9.76 16.89
N PRO A 456 6.25 -9.00 15.80
CA PRO A 456 7.56 -8.83 15.20
C PRO A 456 8.45 -7.91 16.04
N ALA A 457 9.73 -8.24 16.19
CA ALA A 457 10.71 -7.36 16.79
C ALA A 457 10.97 -6.17 15.85
N LEU A 458 10.68 -4.96 16.32
CA LEU A 458 10.95 -3.75 15.55
C LEU A 458 12.41 -3.33 15.73
N LEU A 459 13.12 -3.18 14.61
CA LEU A 459 14.45 -2.59 14.54
C LEU A 459 14.34 -1.25 13.82
N LEU A 460 14.29 -0.15 14.58
CA LEU A 460 14.03 1.18 14.03
C LEU A 460 15.37 1.91 13.86
N ASN A 461 15.78 2.11 12.61
CA ASN A 461 17.11 2.60 12.25
C ASN A 461 17.18 4.12 12.28
N THR A 462 18.17 4.66 12.97
CA THR A 462 18.47 6.09 13.05
C THR A 462 19.95 6.33 12.72
N THR A 463 20.32 7.59 12.56
CA THR A 463 21.71 8.00 12.35
C THR A 463 22.12 8.93 13.48
N ASP A 464 23.26 8.70 14.12
CA ASP A 464 23.86 9.75 14.95
C ASP A 464 24.56 10.79 14.07
N ALA A 465 24.11 12.04 14.16
CA ALA A 465 24.62 13.13 13.33
C ALA A 465 26.08 13.52 13.63
N GLY A 466 26.59 13.18 14.82
CA GLY A 466 27.98 13.48 15.20
C GLY A 466 28.99 12.48 14.64
N SER A 467 28.69 11.19 14.75
CA SER A 467 29.58 10.09 14.32
C SER A 467 29.29 9.57 12.91
N GLY A 468 28.08 9.79 12.38
CA GLY A 468 27.63 9.19 11.12
C GLY A 468 27.34 7.69 11.20
N LYS A 469 27.25 7.12 12.41
CA LYS A 469 26.98 5.69 12.63
C LYS A 469 25.49 5.37 12.61
N ARG A 470 25.17 4.11 12.27
CA ARG A 470 23.82 3.54 12.39
C ARG A 470 23.52 3.31 13.86
N VAL A 471 22.41 3.85 14.33
CA VAL A 471 21.92 3.68 15.71
C VAL A 471 20.52 3.08 15.67
N VAL A 472 20.33 1.92 16.29
CA VAL A 472 19.09 1.15 16.15
C VAL A 472 18.36 1.03 17.48
N PHE A 473 17.07 1.35 17.47
CA PHE A 473 16.15 0.95 18.53
C PHE A 473 15.79 -0.51 18.32
N SER A 474 16.08 -1.37 19.29
CA SER A 474 15.82 -2.82 19.22
C SER A 474 15.42 -3.40 20.58
N PRO A 475 14.62 -4.48 20.62
CA PRO A 475 14.28 -5.15 21.88
C PRO A 475 15.43 -5.98 22.47
N PHE A 476 16.46 -6.27 21.66
CA PHE A 476 17.63 -7.08 22.03
C PHE A 476 18.93 -6.49 21.44
N ASP A 477 20.07 -6.94 21.92
CA ASP A 477 21.38 -6.51 21.41
C ASP A 477 21.85 -7.41 20.27
N ILE A 478 22.02 -6.83 19.08
CA ILE A 478 22.57 -7.54 17.91
C ILE A 478 24.04 -7.92 18.14
N ASP A 479 24.80 -7.02 18.76
CA ASP A 479 26.18 -7.27 19.20
C ASP A 479 26.31 -6.97 20.70
N PRO A 480 26.39 -7.99 21.56
CA PRO A 480 26.50 -7.79 23.02
C PRO A 480 27.75 -7.04 23.48
N LEU A 481 28.81 -6.99 22.65
CA LEU A 481 30.06 -6.29 23.00
C LEU A 481 29.99 -4.77 22.72
N HIS A 482 29.03 -4.34 21.90
CA HIS A 482 28.86 -2.95 21.45
C HIS A 482 30.19 -2.32 21.03
N SER A 483 30.95 -3.00 20.17
CA SER A 483 32.31 -2.56 19.79
C SER A 483 32.33 -1.16 19.18
N LYS A 484 33.31 -0.36 19.57
CA LYS A 484 33.49 1.02 19.06
C LYS A 484 33.86 1.08 17.59
N ASP A 485 34.42 0.02 17.04
CA ASP A 485 34.87 -0.02 15.64
C ASP A 485 33.76 -0.45 14.67
N LYS A 486 32.60 -0.84 15.20
CA LYS A 486 31.41 -1.16 14.39
C LYS A 486 30.66 0.11 14.00
N ASP A 487 30.04 0.05 12.84
CA ASP A 487 29.19 1.10 12.29
C ASP A 487 27.73 0.99 12.77
N LEU A 488 27.30 -0.19 13.23
CA LEU A 488 26.02 -0.47 13.88
C LEU A 488 26.14 -0.39 15.40
N CYS A 489 25.37 0.51 16.01
CA CYS A 489 25.24 0.66 17.46
C CYS A 489 23.77 0.51 17.88
N ILE A 490 23.54 -0.02 19.08
CA ILE A 490 22.19 -0.14 19.65
C ILE A 490 21.93 1.02 20.60
N LEU A 491 20.73 1.58 20.56
CA LEU A 491 20.32 2.61 21.50
C LEU A 491 20.03 2.01 22.88
N ALA A 492 21.06 1.97 23.71
CA ALA A 492 21.00 1.53 25.09
C ALA A 492 21.99 2.31 25.95
N ALA A 493 21.73 2.41 27.25
CA ALA A 493 22.72 2.84 28.22
C ALA A 493 23.72 1.69 28.45
N LEU A 494 25.03 1.98 28.38
CA LEU A 494 26.08 0.97 28.51
C LEU A 494 26.90 1.18 29.77
N ASP A 495 27.03 0.12 30.56
CA ASP A 495 28.00 0.01 31.64
C ASP A 495 29.11 -0.95 31.24
N ARG A 496 30.35 -0.44 31.20
CA ARG A 496 31.55 -1.24 30.91
C ARG A 496 32.36 -1.41 32.20
N ALA A 497 32.66 -2.65 32.54
CA ALA A 497 33.55 -3.01 33.63
C ALA A 497 34.72 -3.88 33.10
N GLY A 498 35.90 -3.76 33.71
CA GLY A 498 37.10 -4.52 33.33
C GLY A 498 38.02 -3.80 32.32
N THR A 499 39.14 -4.47 31.97
CA THR A 499 40.13 -4.06 30.97
C THR A 499 39.79 -4.62 29.58
N GLU A 500 40.37 -4.10 28.49
CA GLU A 500 40.02 -4.49 27.10
C GLU A 500 39.99 -6.01 26.83
N ALA A 501 40.81 -6.81 27.51
CA ALA A 501 40.85 -8.27 27.35
C ALA A 501 39.71 -9.04 28.07
N ASP A 502 39.14 -8.49 29.16
CA ASP A 502 38.12 -9.13 30.02
C ASP A 502 36.89 -8.23 30.23
N GLN A 503 36.62 -7.36 29.24
CA GLN A 503 35.58 -6.34 29.37
C GLN A 503 34.18 -6.97 29.38
N THR A 504 33.43 -6.73 30.45
CA THR A 504 32.00 -7.05 30.51
C THR A 504 31.18 -5.82 30.20
N VAL A 505 30.24 -5.94 29.26
CA VAL A 505 29.34 -4.86 28.86
C VAL A 505 27.92 -5.25 29.26
N THR A 506 27.28 -4.41 30.06
CA THR A 506 25.85 -4.52 30.37
C THR A 506 25.09 -3.38 29.72
N SER A 507 24.00 -3.72 29.05
CA SER A 507 23.15 -2.78 28.35
C SER A 507 21.77 -2.69 29.00
N HIS A 508 21.30 -1.45 29.13
CA HIS A 508 20.03 -1.12 29.78
C HIS A 508 19.13 -0.38 28.80
N SER A 509 17.85 -0.76 28.78
CA SER A 509 16.86 -0.12 27.92
C SER A 509 16.52 1.29 28.41
N LEU A 510 16.16 2.16 27.46
CA LEU A 510 15.68 3.50 27.75
C LEU A 510 14.14 3.52 27.67
N PRO A 511 13.46 4.23 28.59
CA PRO A 511 12.01 4.20 28.67
C PRO A 511 11.38 5.14 27.63
N ILE A 512 11.33 4.72 26.37
CA ILE A 512 10.98 5.57 25.22
C ILE A 512 9.66 5.09 24.63
N PRO A 513 8.66 5.96 24.40
CA PRO A 513 7.43 5.59 23.72
C PRO A 513 7.68 5.04 22.31
N LEU A 514 6.94 4.01 21.89
CA LEU A 514 7.09 3.43 20.55
C LEU A 514 6.88 4.47 19.42
N SER A 515 5.94 5.42 19.58
CA SER A 515 5.74 6.52 18.63
C SER A 515 6.97 7.45 18.52
N ALA A 516 7.63 7.74 19.64
CA ALA A 516 8.85 8.55 19.67
C ALA A 516 10.03 7.82 19.01
N ALA A 517 10.19 6.52 19.27
CA ALA A 517 11.20 5.69 18.61
C ALA A 517 10.99 5.65 17.08
N ALA A 518 9.73 5.46 16.64
CA ALA A 518 9.37 5.43 15.22
C ALA A 518 9.64 6.76 14.52
N PHE A 519 9.24 7.90 15.10
CA PHE A 519 9.51 9.21 14.48
C PHE A 519 10.95 9.65 14.60
N THR A 520 11.72 9.18 15.59
CA THR A 520 13.16 9.48 15.67
C THR A 520 13.90 8.94 14.45
N SER A 521 13.51 7.75 13.98
CA SER A 521 13.96 7.17 12.70
C SER A 521 13.58 8.00 11.47
N ALA A 522 12.61 8.92 11.60
CA ALA A 522 12.13 9.81 10.54
C ALA A 522 12.39 11.31 10.82
N ARG A 523 13.36 11.63 11.70
CA ARG A 523 13.75 13.02 12.00
C ARG A 523 14.70 13.56 10.93
N PHE A 524 14.18 14.33 9.98
CA PHE A 524 14.94 14.97 8.92
C PHE A 524 15.10 16.46 9.25
N PRO A 525 16.28 16.96 9.73
CA PRO A 525 16.47 18.30 10.32
C PRO A 525 15.90 19.50 9.55
N TRP A 526 15.74 19.39 8.23
CA TRP A 526 15.07 20.39 7.40
C TRP A 526 13.57 20.57 7.70
N VAL A 527 12.92 19.49 8.16
CA VAL A 527 11.47 19.40 8.37
C VAL A 527 11.15 19.05 9.83
N THR A 528 11.90 18.14 10.45
CA THR A 528 11.74 17.71 11.85
C THR A 528 13.10 17.74 12.56
N PRO A 529 13.19 18.29 13.79
CA PRO A 529 14.46 18.52 14.45
C PRO A 529 15.12 17.20 14.87
N ALA A 530 16.46 17.17 14.92
CA ALA A 530 17.21 16.03 15.46
C ALA A 530 16.79 15.75 16.92
N ALA A 531 16.75 14.48 17.33
CA ALA A 531 16.47 14.10 18.71
C ALA A 531 17.75 14.13 19.53
N THR A 532 17.72 14.83 20.66
CA THR A 532 18.81 14.78 21.63
C THR A 532 18.56 13.70 22.64
N VAL A 533 19.54 12.83 22.81
CA VAL A 533 19.45 11.73 23.77
C VAL A 533 20.64 11.81 24.73
N PRO A 534 20.41 12.13 26.01
CA PRO A 534 21.45 12.08 27.03
C PRO A 534 21.67 10.63 27.43
N LEU A 535 22.78 10.03 26.99
CA LEU A 535 23.10 8.64 27.31
C LEU A 535 24.61 8.39 27.23
N ARG A 536 25.09 7.43 28.01
CA ARG A 536 26.48 6.97 27.97
C ARG A 536 26.58 5.72 27.09
N ASN A 537 27.00 5.91 25.84
CA ASN A 537 27.24 4.81 24.90
C ASN A 537 28.36 5.20 23.94
N ASP A 538 29.52 4.61 24.18
CA ASP A 538 30.75 4.89 23.47
C ASP A 538 30.87 4.19 22.11
N CYS A 539 29.94 3.29 21.76
CA CYS A 539 29.76 2.85 20.38
C CYS A 539 29.26 4.02 19.52
N MET A 540 28.26 4.74 20.03
CA MET A 540 27.58 5.84 19.32
C MET A 540 28.43 7.11 19.29
N THR A 541 28.84 7.61 20.45
CA THR A 541 29.52 8.90 20.57
C THR A 541 30.35 8.99 21.84
N ALA A 542 31.47 9.72 21.77
CA ALA A 542 32.27 10.07 22.95
C ALA A 542 31.67 11.24 23.74
N ASN A 543 30.67 11.92 23.17
CA ASN A 543 30.00 13.06 23.79
C ASN A 543 28.94 12.61 24.81
N PRO A 544 28.58 13.47 25.79
CA PRO A 544 27.53 13.15 26.78
C PRO A 544 26.11 13.07 26.19
N GLN A 545 25.93 13.48 24.94
CA GLN A 545 24.65 13.49 24.23
C GLN A 545 24.84 13.04 22.79
N ALA A 546 23.93 12.20 22.31
CA ALA A 546 23.80 11.84 20.90
C ALA A 546 22.74 12.73 20.21
N ARG A 547 22.90 12.94 18.90
CA ARG A 547 21.94 13.71 18.08
C ARG A 547 21.41 12.80 16.98
N LEU A 548 20.26 12.16 17.23
CA LEU A 548 19.69 11.18 16.32
C LEU A 548 18.85 11.87 15.23
N VAL A 549 19.12 11.50 13.99
CA VAL A 549 18.40 11.92 12.79
C VAL A 549 17.94 10.69 12.00
N ASP A 550 17.25 10.94 10.89
CA ASP A 550 16.70 9.93 10.00
C ASP A 550 17.73 8.85 9.64
N GLY A 551 17.37 7.58 9.76
CA GLY A 551 18.28 6.46 9.44
C GLY A 551 18.73 6.47 7.97
N GLY A 552 17.93 7.07 7.09
CA GLY A 552 18.21 7.21 5.68
C GLY A 552 19.39 8.12 5.35
N TYR A 553 19.94 8.88 6.31
CA TYR A 553 21.22 9.57 6.10
C TYR A 553 22.39 8.60 5.89
N VAL A 554 22.33 7.41 6.49
CA VAL A 554 23.38 6.38 6.36
C VAL A 554 22.94 5.25 5.45
N GLU A 555 21.75 4.70 5.65
CA GLU A 555 21.26 3.54 4.88
C GLU A 555 19.73 3.57 4.91
N ASN A 556 19.09 3.75 3.75
CA ASN A 556 17.66 4.03 3.67
C ASN A 556 16.79 2.77 3.49
N SER A 557 17.36 1.60 3.24
CA SER A 557 16.60 0.37 2.95
C SER A 557 16.23 -0.43 4.19
N GLY A 558 17.03 -0.34 5.25
CA GLY A 558 16.97 -1.20 6.43
C GLY A 558 17.64 -2.57 6.24
N ILE A 559 18.18 -2.86 5.05
CA ILE A 559 18.74 -4.16 4.68
C ILE A 559 20.03 -4.44 5.42
N GLU A 560 20.96 -3.48 5.53
CA GLU A 560 22.27 -3.75 6.18
C GLU A 560 22.08 -4.17 7.64
N THR A 561 21.19 -3.51 8.38
CA THR A 561 20.84 -3.91 9.75
C THR A 561 20.17 -5.29 9.80
N ALA A 562 19.34 -5.62 8.80
CA ALA A 562 18.74 -6.94 8.71
C ALA A 562 19.79 -8.03 8.40
N LEU A 563 20.78 -7.73 7.55
CA LEU A 563 21.89 -8.63 7.24
C LEU A 563 22.80 -8.85 8.46
N ASP A 564 23.12 -7.79 9.21
CA ASP A 564 23.85 -7.88 10.48
C ASP A 564 23.12 -8.81 11.47
N LEU A 565 21.78 -8.68 11.58
CA LEU A 565 20.97 -9.60 12.38
C LEU A 565 21.03 -11.03 11.84
N ILE A 566 20.80 -11.24 10.54
CA ILE A 566 20.80 -12.55 9.89
C ILE A 566 22.13 -13.28 10.12
N GLU A 567 23.27 -12.59 10.00
CA GLU A 567 24.60 -13.14 10.28
C GLU A 567 24.68 -13.67 11.72
N ARG A 568 24.21 -12.89 12.70
CA ARG A 568 24.19 -13.29 14.11
C ARG A 568 23.26 -14.47 14.34
N LEU A 569 22.06 -14.48 13.77
CA LEU A 569 21.11 -15.58 13.95
C LEU A 569 21.57 -16.87 13.28
N ASN A 570 22.27 -16.81 12.15
CA ASN A 570 22.81 -18.00 11.51
C ASN A 570 23.87 -18.71 12.37
N SER A 571 24.45 -18.05 13.39
CA SER A 571 25.42 -18.67 14.29
C SER A 571 24.85 -19.80 15.16
N ILE A 572 23.52 -19.86 15.35
CA ILE A 572 22.86 -20.96 16.08
C ILE A 572 22.48 -22.14 15.19
N LYS A 573 22.69 -22.05 13.86
CA LYS A 573 22.41 -23.19 12.98
C LYS A 573 23.34 -24.35 13.36
N GLY A 574 22.76 -25.53 13.58
CA GLY A 574 23.51 -26.74 13.92
C GLY A 574 23.75 -26.95 15.41
N THR A 575 23.18 -26.14 16.31
CA THR A 575 23.10 -26.51 17.73
C THR A 575 22.10 -27.66 17.94
N SER A 576 22.33 -28.53 18.92
CA SER A 576 21.54 -29.75 19.13
C SER A 576 20.12 -29.52 19.66
N ASP A 577 19.84 -28.32 20.17
CA ASP A 577 18.61 -27.93 20.85
C ASP A 577 17.65 -27.10 19.98
N ALA A 578 18.14 -26.43 18.92
CA ALA A 578 17.31 -25.63 18.02
C ALA A 578 16.74 -26.44 16.83
N PRO A 579 15.45 -26.27 16.46
CA PRO A 579 14.91 -26.88 15.26
C PRO A 579 15.58 -26.30 14.00
N LYS A 580 15.61 -27.07 12.90
CA LYS A 580 16.13 -26.57 11.62
C LYS A 580 15.29 -25.39 11.15
N PHE A 581 15.95 -24.32 10.70
CA PHE A 581 15.28 -23.12 10.21
C PHE A 581 16.03 -22.47 9.05
N ARG A 582 15.30 -21.69 8.25
CA ARG A 582 15.86 -20.87 7.18
C ARG A 582 15.28 -19.46 7.23
N ILE A 583 16.16 -18.47 7.09
CA ILE A 583 15.77 -17.06 7.14
C ILE A 583 15.55 -16.54 5.72
N TYR A 584 14.42 -15.86 5.53
CA TYR A 584 13.99 -15.19 4.32
C TYR A 584 13.96 -13.67 4.58
N LEU A 585 14.72 -12.92 3.79
CA LEU A 585 14.76 -11.46 3.84
C LEU A 585 13.81 -10.87 2.80
N LEU A 586 12.82 -10.11 3.24
CA LEU A 586 11.86 -9.42 2.39
C LEU A 586 12.12 -7.92 2.41
N SER A 587 12.45 -7.33 1.27
CA SER A 587 12.73 -5.90 1.14
C SER A 587 11.53 -5.15 0.56
N LEU A 588 10.98 -4.18 1.30
CA LEU A 588 9.91 -3.29 0.85
C LEU A 588 10.53 -1.96 0.43
N VAL A 589 10.72 -1.75 -0.88
CA VAL A 589 11.44 -0.60 -1.44
C VAL A 589 10.63 0.14 -2.53
N SER A 590 11.08 1.34 -2.89
CA SER A 590 10.60 2.07 -4.06
C SER A 590 11.49 1.71 -5.24
N GLY A 591 10.90 1.36 -6.37
CA GLY A 591 11.64 0.96 -7.58
C GLY A 591 12.27 2.12 -8.36
N GLN A 592 12.46 3.30 -7.75
CA GLN A 592 12.96 4.51 -8.39
C GLN A 592 14.37 4.87 -7.87
N PHE A 593 15.39 4.43 -8.60
CA PHE A 593 16.80 4.80 -8.39
C PHE A 593 17.29 5.58 -9.61
N GLY A 594 16.72 6.77 -9.81
CA GLY A 594 17.03 7.62 -10.96
C GLY A 594 18.29 8.45 -10.75
N ASP A 595 19.01 8.72 -11.84
CA ASP A 595 20.05 9.74 -11.87
C ASP A 595 19.41 11.14 -11.84
N HIS A 596 19.88 12.00 -10.94
CA HIS A 596 19.37 13.36 -10.81
C HIS A 596 20.14 14.28 -11.76
N GLY A 597 19.48 14.73 -12.84
CA GLY A 597 20.08 15.64 -13.82
C GLY A 597 20.52 17.00 -13.25
N SER A 598 21.22 17.81 -14.06
CA SER A 598 21.74 19.11 -13.62
C SER A 598 20.60 20.10 -13.26
N PHE A 599 20.70 20.72 -12.07
CA PHE A 599 19.77 21.79 -11.66
C PHE A 599 20.43 23.18 -11.69
N MET A 600 19.58 24.21 -11.65
CA MET A 600 19.94 25.61 -11.36
C MET A 600 20.80 25.72 -10.08
N PHE A 601 21.69 26.72 -10.04
CA PHE A 601 22.67 27.01 -8.96
C PHE A 601 23.96 26.15 -8.92
N GLY A 602 24.15 25.20 -9.85
CA GLY A 602 25.46 24.54 -10.09
C GLY A 602 26.20 24.08 -8.83
N GLU A 603 27.49 24.44 -8.74
CA GLU A 603 28.44 24.12 -7.65
C GLU A 603 27.93 24.41 -6.23
N LEU A 604 27.07 25.42 -6.03
CA LEU A 604 26.53 25.76 -4.70
C LEU A 604 25.64 24.65 -4.12
N MET A 605 24.99 23.88 -4.98
CA MET A 605 24.08 22.82 -4.57
C MET A 605 24.70 21.43 -4.68
N GLU A 606 25.85 21.26 -5.34
CA GLU A 606 26.48 19.95 -5.52
C GLU A 606 26.78 19.21 -4.20
N PRO A 607 27.24 19.85 -3.10
CA PRO A 607 27.44 19.15 -1.83
C PRO A 607 26.14 18.57 -1.24
N VAL A 608 25.05 19.34 -1.32
CA VAL A 608 23.73 18.90 -0.84
C VAL A 608 23.18 17.80 -1.74
N ARG A 609 23.37 17.91 -3.06
CA ARG A 609 22.99 16.88 -4.04
C ARG A 609 23.74 15.58 -3.79
N ALA A 610 25.08 15.64 -3.66
CA ALA A 610 25.89 14.46 -3.38
C ALA A 610 25.46 13.76 -2.08
N LEU A 611 25.15 14.53 -1.02
CA LEU A 611 24.63 13.99 0.24
C LEU A 611 23.29 13.25 0.03
N LEU A 612 22.33 13.87 -0.68
CA LEU A 612 21.01 13.29 -0.92
C LEU A 612 21.04 12.11 -1.92
N SER A 613 21.90 12.17 -2.93
CA SER A 613 22.10 11.07 -3.90
C SER A 613 22.82 9.88 -3.27
N THR A 614 23.76 10.11 -2.36
CA THR A 614 24.44 9.01 -1.64
C THR A 614 23.42 8.18 -0.84
N ARG A 615 22.41 8.83 -0.25
CA ARG A 615 21.30 8.15 0.43
C ARG A 615 20.56 7.17 -0.49
N SER A 616 20.21 7.56 -1.72
CA SER A 616 19.51 6.67 -2.65
C SER A 616 20.42 5.59 -3.23
N SER A 617 21.68 5.92 -3.53
CA SER A 617 22.66 4.96 -4.05
C SER A 617 23.00 3.86 -3.06
N ARG A 618 23.05 4.15 -1.75
CA ARG A 618 23.33 3.14 -0.72
C ARG A 618 22.25 2.06 -0.61
N THR A 619 20.98 2.41 -0.80
CA THR A 619 19.90 1.41 -0.93
C THR A 619 20.17 0.44 -2.06
N TYR A 620 20.62 0.94 -3.23
CA TYR A 620 20.95 0.09 -4.37
C TYR A 620 22.12 -0.87 -4.06
N ILE A 621 23.14 -0.39 -3.35
CA ILE A 621 24.27 -1.22 -2.90
C ILE A 621 23.78 -2.31 -1.93
N ALA A 622 22.95 -1.97 -0.95
CA ALA A 622 22.42 -2.92 0.03
C ALA A 622 21.52 -3.99 -0.62
N LEU A 623 20.69 -3.60 -1.61
CA LEU A 623 19.89 -4.53 -2.41
C LEU A 623 20.77 -5.55 -3.16
N ASN A 624 21.86 -5.09 -3.79
CA ASN A 624 22.80 -5.97 -4.47
C ASN A 624 23.56 -6.86 -3.48
N HIS A 625 23.90 -6.35 -2.29
CA HIS A 625 24.54 -7.12 -1.24
C HIS A 625 23.64 -8.27 -0.78
N ALA A 626 22.36 -8.01 -0.49
CA ALA A 626 21.38 -9.03 -0.13
C ALA A 626 21.19 -10.09 -1.23
N ALA A 627 21.05 -9.67 -2.49
CA ALA A 627 20.96 -10.58 -3.62
C ALA A 627 22.22 -11.46 -3.77
N ASN A 628 23.41 -10.91 -3.54
CA ASN A 628 24.67 -11.67 -3.65
C ASN A 628 24.87 -12.69 -2.52
N ILE A 629 24.42 -12.39 -1.29
CA ILE A 629 24.48 -13.34 -0.17
C ILE A 629 23.65 -14.59 -0.48
N GLU A 630 22.49 -14.40 -1.11
CA GLU A 630 21.63 -15.49 -1.55
C GLU A 630 22.29 -16.44 -2.56
N HIS A 631 23.16 -15.93 -3.44
CA HIS A 631 23.81 -16.76 -4.47
C HIS A 631 24.99 -17.58 -3.94
N ARG A 632 25.33 -17.50 -2.63
CA ARG A 632 26.35 -18.36 -2.04
C ARG A 632 25.77 -19.76 -1.83
N PRO A 633 26.42 -20.82 -2.36
CA PRO A 633 25.93 -22.18 -2.16
C PRO A 633 26.01 -22.55 -0.68
N ASP A 634 24.89 -22.98 -0.09
CA ASP A 634 24.89 -23.65 1.22
C ASP A 634 25.74 -24.92 1.11
N SER A 635 26.80 -25.03 1.91
CA SER A 635 27.74 -26.15 1.91
C SER A 635 27.10 -27.51 2.23
N ASP A 636 25.91 -27.50 2.82
CA ASP A 636 25.22 -28.68 3.35
C ASP A 636 24.10 -29.22 2.45
N VAL A 637 23.95 -28.69 1.23
CA VAL A 637 22.78 -28.98 0.38
C VAL A 637 23.15 -29.82 -0.84
N ILE A 638 22.47 -30.96 -0.99
CA ILE A 638 22.48 -31.77 -2.21
C ILE A 638 21.78 -30.97 -3.32
N PRO A 639 22.36 -30.81 -4.52
CA PRO A 639 21.80 -30.02 -5.63
C PRO A 639 20.37 -30.40 -6.10
N SER A 640 19.79 -31.47 -5.56
CA SER A 640 18.50 -32.03 -6.00
C SER A 640 17.27 -31.44 -5.30
N VAL A 641 17.41 -30.64 -4.24
CA VAL A 641 16.25 -30.06 -3.51
C VAL A 641 15.92 -28.66 -4.03
N GLN A 642 14.78 -28.51 -4.71
CA GLN A 642 14.26 -27.23 -5.17
C GLN A 642 13.85 -26.35 -3.98
N ARG A 643 14.30 -25.09 -3.96
CA ARG A 643 14.01 -24.13 -2.90
C ARG A 643 13.74 -22.76 -3.48
N PHE A 644 12.90 -21.96 -2.81
CA PHE A 644 12.79 -20.55 -3.15
C PHE A 644 14.05 -19.76 -2.77
N PRO A 645 14.33 -18.69 -3.53
CA PRO A 645 15.18 -17.58 -3.11
C PRO A 645 14.93 -17.18 -1.64
N ALA A 646 16.00 -17.01 -0.87
CA ALA A 646 15.96 -16.48 0.48
C ALA A 646 15.74 -14.95 0.49
N PHE A 647 16.04 -14.26 -0.62
CA PHE A 647 15.80 -12.83 -0.76
C PHE A 647 14.60 -12.57 -1.68
N GLY A 648 13.69 -11.70 -1.22
CA GLY A 648 12.56 -11.22 -2.01
C GLY A 648 12.46 -9.71 -1.89
N ARG A 649 11.97 -9.03 -2.94
CA ARG A 649 11.72 -7.59 -2.91
C ARG A 649 10.36 -7.24 -3.47
N THR A 650 9.76 -6.16 -2.95
CA THR A 650 8.60 -5.50 -3.53
C THR A 650 8.97 -4.08 -3.94
N ASP A 651 8.44 -3.65 -5.09
CA ASP A 651 8.72 -2.33 -5.65
C ASP A 651 7.43 -1.51 -5.75
N VAL A 652 7.38 -0.37 -5.05
CA VAL A 652 6.35 0.65 -5.30
C VAL A 652 6.89 1.67 -6.30
N LYS A 653 6.12 1.94 -7.36
CA LYS A 653 6.49 2.86 -8.44
C LYS A 653 5.46 3.98 -8.58
N GLY A 654 5.90 5.23 -8.52
CA GLY A 654 5.09 6.39 -8.89
C GLY A 654 5.08 6.60 -10.40
N LEU A 655 4.25 5.85 -11.14
CA LEU A 655 4.24 5.89 -12.61
C LEU A 655 3.71 7.22 -13.17
N PHE A 656 2.72 7.81 -12.50
CA PHE A 656 2.02 9.03 -12.94
C PHE A 656 2.61 10.32 -12.36
N TYR A 657 3.28 10.21 -11.21
CA TYR A 657 3.97 11.29 -10.51
C TYR A 657 4.89 10.71 -9.42
N SER A 658 5.85 11.52 -8.96
CA SER A 658 6.72 11.19 -7.81
C SER A 658 5.90 11.09 -6.53
N LEU A 659 6.16 10.04 -5.74
CA LEU A 659 5.48 9.83 -4.46
C LEU A 659 6.04 10.80 -3.40
N PRO A 660 5.19 11.53 -2.66
CA PRO A 660 5.63 12.61 -1.79
C PRO A 660 6.27 12.08 -0.50
N LEU A 661 7.39 12.71 -0.10
CA LEU A 661 8.17 12.37 1.09
C LEU A 661 7.64 12.98 2.41
N GLY A 662 6.55 13.73 2.39
CA GLY A 662 6.02 14.38 3.61
C GLY A 662 5.06 13.48 4.38
N TRP A 663 4.03 14.07 4.97
CA TRP A 663 3.22 13.46 6.03
C TRP A 663 1.70 13.55 5.81
N THR A 664 1.26 13.66 4.56
CA THR A 664 -0.15 13.52 4.18
C THR A 664 -0.26 13.10 2.71
N LEU A 665 -1.27 12.31 2.36
CA LEU A 665 -1.54 11.77 1.02
C LEU A 665 -3.00 12.00 0.62
N SER A 666 -3.27 12.06 -0.69
CA SER A 666 -4.62 11.93 -1.23
C SER A 666 -5.10 10.48 -1.21
N GLN A 667 -6.41 10.26 -1.26
CA GLN A 667 -6.96 8.90 -1.34
C GLN A 667 -6.47 8.18 -2.60
N LYS A 668 -6.30 8.93 -3.70
CA LYS A 668 -5.78 8.39 -4.98
C LYS A 668 -4.34 7.91 -4.85
N THR A 669 -3.47 8.66 -4.18
CA THR A 669 -2.09 8.24 -3.94
C THR A 669 -2.04 6.99 -3.05
N GLU A 670 -2.89 6.92 -2.03
CA GLU A 670 -3.03 5.73 -1.20
C GLU A 670 -3.50 4.49 -1.97
N ASP A 671 -4.46 4.67 -2.89
CA ASP A 671 -4.96 3.59 -3.75
C ASP A 671 -3.86 3.06 -4.69
N ILE A 672 -2.99 3.94 -5.22
CA ILE A 672 -1.81 3.56 -6.02
C ILE A 672 -0.88 2.64 -5.21
N ILE A 673 -0.57 3.02 -3.96
CA ILE A 673 0.28 2.24 -3.06
C ILE A 673 -0.39 0.91 -2.69
N SER A 674 -1.69 0.94 -2.43
CA SER A 674 -2.50 -0.25 -2.12
C SER A 674 -2.50 -1.27 -3.24
N LEU A 675 -2.68 -0.83 -4.48
CA LEU A 675 -2.63 -1.69 -5.67
C LEU A 675 -1.24 -2.30 -5.89
N SER A 676 -0.18 -1.60 -5.45
CA SER A 676 1.20 -2.09 -5.53
C SER A 676 1.53 -3.10 -4.42
N SER A 677 0.72 -3.19 -3.36
CA SER A 677 0.95 -4.07 -2.19
C SER A 677 0.64 -5.56 -2.47
N GLY A 678 0.30 -5.91 -3.71
CA GLY A 678 0.15 -7.29 -4.18
C GLY A 678 -1.30 -7.75 -4.30
N ARG A 679 -1.61 -8.36 -5.45
CA ARG A 679 -2.80 -9.11 -5.84
C ARG A 679 -2.35 -10.52 -6.23
N PHE A 680 -2.15 -11.40 -5.24
CA PHE A 680 -1.56 -12.73 -5.48
C PHE A 680 -2.21 -13.56 -6.61
N TRP A 681 -3.48 -13.30 -6.91
CA TRP A 681 -4.21 -13.94 -8.01
C TRP A 681 -3.75 -13.51 -9.42
N ASP A 682 -3.02 -12.40 -9.55
CA ASP A 682 -2.40 -11.96 -10.81
C ASP A 682 -0.93 -12.44 -10.95
N CYS A 683 -0.46 -13.31 -10.04
CA CYS A 683 0.88 -13.89 -10.15
C CYS A 683 1.02 -14.78 -11.39
N VAL A 684 2.03 -14.49 -12.22
CA VAL A 684 2.48 -15.37 -13.30
C VAL A 684 3.97 -15.67 -13.08
N PRO A 685 4.31 -16.78 -12.41
CA PRO A 685 5.66 -17.04 -11.91
C PRO A 685 6.67 -17.42 -13.01
N LYS A 686 7.89 -16.88 -12.91
CA LYS A 686 9.11 -17.35 -13.59
C LYS A 686 9.70 -18.59 -12.88
N ASP A 687 10.85 -19.09 -13.33
CA ASP A 687 11.56 -20.24 -12.71
C ASP A 687 11.89 -20.03 -11.23
N ASP A 688 12.19 -18.80 -10.84
CA ASP A 688 12.46 -18.37 -9.46
C ASP A 688 11.20 -17.92 -8.70
N PHE A 689 10.02 -18.11 -9.31
CA PHE A 689 8.72 -17.60 -8.87
C PHE A 689 8.61 -16.06 -8.80
N ASP A 690 9.48 -15.31 -9.48
CA ASP A 690 9.26 -13.87 -9.65
C ASP A 690 8.16 -13.60 -10.68
N GLN A 691 7.53 -12.43 -10.57
CA GLN A 691 6.50 -11.99 -11.51
C GLN A 691 7.11 -11.85 -12.91
N SER A 692 6.53 -12.57 -13.88
CA SER A 692 6.95 -12.53 -15.29
C SER A 692 6.47 -11.29 -16.04
N ARG A 693 5.39 -10.66 -15.57
CA ARG A 693 4.75 -9.51 -16.23
C ARG A 693 5.29 -8.18 -15.68
N GLU A 694 5.76 -7.31 -16.58
CA GLU A 694 6.26 -5.97 -16.20
C GLU A 694 5.16 -4.98 -15.77
N ARG A 695 3.91 -5.26 -16.13
CA ARG A 695 2.72 -4.43 -15.85
C ARG A 695 1.92 -4.86 -14.63
N GLN A 696 2.50 -5.71 -13.79
CA GLN A 696 1.92 -6.19 -12.55
C GLN A 696 2.88 -5.93 -11.38
N SER A 697 2.39 -6.07 -10.15
CA SER A 697 3.28 -5.93 -9.00
C SER A 697 4.12 -7.19 -8.83
N ASN A 698 5.41 -7.02 -8.54
CA ASN A 698 6.23 -8.15 -8.11
C ASN A 698 5.79 -8.71 -6.75
N ALA A 699 5.07 -7.91 -5.94
CA ALA A 699 4.46 -8.37 -4.71
C ALA A 699 3.47 -9.52 -4.95
N ASP A 700 2.78 -9.58 -6.11
CA ASP A 700 1.78 -10.61 -6.42
C ASP A 700 2.34 -12.02 -6.22
N CYS A 701 3.46 -12.32 -6.88
CA CYS A 701 4.09 -13.63 -6.75
C CYS A 701 4.82 -13.83 -5.43
N LEU A 702 5.28 -12.77 -4.78
CA LEU A 702 5.87 -12.88 -3.45
C LEU A 702 4.86 -13.41 -2.43
N GLN A 703 3.60 -12.94 -2.47
CA GLN A 703 2.53 -13.44 -1.61
C GLN A 703 2.29 -14.95 -1.82
N VAL A 704 2.35 -15.42 -3.08
CA VAL A 704 2.24 -16.85 -3.43
C VAL A 704 3.45 -17.66 -2.92
N LYS A 705 4.68 -17.13 -3.02
CA LYS A 705 5.87 -17.78 -2.43
C LYS A 705 5.71 -17.99 -0.93
N LEU A 706 5.28 -16.94 -0.22
CA LEU A 706 5.05 -17.00 1.23
C LEU A 706 4.00 -18.05 1.60
N PHE A 707 2.91 -18.14 0.82
CA PHE A 707 1.92 -19.20 1.00
C PHE A 707 2.55 -20.60 0.89
N HIS A 708 3.32 -20.88 -0.17
CA HIS A 708 3.92 -22.20 -0.36
C HIS A 708 4.96 -22.56 0.71
N LEU A 709 5.72 -21.57 1.21
CA LEU A 709 6.65 -21.75 2.34
C LEU A 709 5.91 -22.13 3.62
N LEU A 710 4.86 -21.39 3.96
CA LEU A 710 4.09 -21.59 5.19
C LEU A 710 3.21 -22.85 5.16
N ASN A 711 2.76 -23.25 3.97
CA ASN A 711 1.91 -24.42 3.78
C ASN A 711 2.71 -25.72 3.53
N GLY A 712 4.04 -25.65 3.41
CA GLY A 712 4.89 -26.82 3.12
C GLY A 712 4.71 -27.39 1.70
N SER A 713 4.25 -26.58 0.75
CA SER A 713 3.91 -27.02 -0.62
C SER A 713 4.91 -26.58 -1.69
N VAL A 714 6.15 -26.21 -1.30
CA VAL A 714 7.21 -25.72 -2.19
C VAL A 714 7.51 -26.69 -3.34
N ALA A 715 7.76 -27.98 -3.04
CA ALA A 715 8.09 -28.97 -4.07
C ALA A 715 6.95 -29.15 -5.08
N SER A 716 5.71 -29.26 -4.60
CA SER A 716 4.52 -29.35 -5.45
C SER A 716 4.34 -28.09 -6.32
N ALA A 717 4.66 -26.90 -5.80
CA ALA A 717 4.61 -25.66 -6.57
C ALA A 717 5.59 -25.68 -7.75
N PHE A 718 6.84 -26.07 -7.52
CA PHE A 718 7.84 -26.18 -8.60
C PHE A 718 7.54 -27.29 -9.59
N GLU A 719 7.01 -28.43 -9.12
CA GLU A 719 6.53 -29.50 -10.00
C GLU A 719 5.40 -29.00 -10.90
N THR A 720 4.40 -28.32 -10.32
CA THR A 720 3.30 -27.71 -11.07
C THR A 720 3.80 -26.68 -12.08
N LEU A 721 4.76 -25.84 -11.71
CA LEU A 721 5.37 -24.86 -12.62
C LEU A 721 6.14 -25.54 -13.75
N ARG A 722 6.92 -26.59 -13.43
CA ARG A 722 7.67 -27.37 -14.42
C ARG A 722 6.73 -28.03 -15.40
N ASP A 723 5.66 -28.66 -14.91
CA ASP A 723 4.69 -29.36 -15.74
C ASP A 723 3.93 -28.37 -16.64
N ALA A 724 3.56 -27.20 -16.12
CA ALA A 724 3.00 -26.10 -16.91
C ALA A 724 3.97 -25.60 -17.99
N LYS A 725 5.27 -25.53 -17.69
CA LYS A 725 6.30 -25.14 -18.67
C LYS A 725 6.58 -26.22 -19.70
N LEU A 726 6.62 -27.49 -19.31
CA LEU A 726 6.76 -28.61 -20.22
C LEU A 726 5.57 -28.66 -21.18
N ALA A 727 4.35 -28.44 -20.67
CA ALA A 727 3.18 -28.27 -21.51
C ALA A 727 3.40 -27.11 -22.50
N LYS A 728 3.76 -25.92 -22.02
CA LYS A 728 3.99 -24.78 -22.91
C LYS A 728 5.11 -25.01 -23.94
N ALA A 729 6.20 -25.65 -23.56
CA ALA A 729 7.37 -25.89 -24.40
C ALA A 729 7.11 -26.97 -25.46
N ALA A 730 6.42 -28.06 -25.10
CA ALA A 730 6.06 -29.13 -26.02
C ALA A 730 5.22 -28.63 -27.20
N TYR A 731 4.50 -27.51 -27.02
CA TYR A 731 3.65 -26.91 -28.04
C TYR A 731 4.13 -25.53 -28.46
N ALA A 732 5.33 -25.09 -28.05
CA ALA A 732 5.85 -23.77 -28.39
C ALA A 732 5.98 -23.62 -29.92
N ASP A 733 6.47 -24.65 -30.62
CA ASP A 733 6.59 -24.66 -32.08
C ASP A 733 5.22 -24.67 -32.78
N GLU A 734 4.17 -25.24 -32.18
CA GLU A 734 2.81 -25.24 -32.73
C GLU A 734 2.06 -23.93 -32.40
N LEU A 735 2.31 -23.35 -31.22
CA LEU A 735 1.83 -22.03 -30.78
C LEU A 735 2.55 -20.89 -31.51
N ASP A 736 3.81 -21.06 -31.96
CA ASP A 736 4.59 -20.06 -32.70
C ASP A 736 4.37 -20.14 -34.22
N LYS A 737 3.94 -21.30 -34.75
CA LYS A 737 3.41 -21.44 -36.12
C LYS A 737 2.04 -20.75 -36.30
N GLU A 738 1.55 -20.04 -35.28
CA GLU A 738 0.25 -19.37 -35.23
C GLU A 738 0.00 -18.50 -36.48
N TYR A 739 -0.89 -18.99 -37.36
CA TYR A 739 -1.67 -18.10 -38.21
C TYR A 739 -2.45 -17.16 -37.27
N ARG A 740 -2.14 -15.87 -37.33
CA ARG A 740 -2.83 -14.80 -36.59
C ARG A 740 -3.85 -14.17 -37.55
N PRO A 741 -5.08 -14.71 -37.66
CA PRO A 741 -6.12 -14.05 -38.43
C PRO A 741 -6.32 -12.62 -37.94
N ALA A 742 -6.79 -11.75 -38.83
CA ALA A 742 -7.18 -10.40 -38.43
C ALA A 742 -8.29 -10.51 -37.37
N ALA A 743 -8.12 -9.80 -36.26
CA ALA A 743 -9.10 -9.86 -35.17
C ALA A 743 -10.47 -9.38 -35.67
N LYS A 744 -11.49 -10.25 -35.56
CA LYS A 744 -12.88 -9.93 -35.89
C LYS A 744 -13.44 -8.93 -34.89
N ILE A 745 -13.04 -9.06 -33.63
CA ILE A 745 -13.43 -8.17 -32.53
C ILE A 745 -12.17 -7.78 -31.76
N LYS A 746 -12.00 -6.49 -31.50
CA LYS A 746 -10.90 -6.01 -30.66
C LYS A 746 -11.15 -6.43 -29.21
N PRO A 747 -10.20 -7.11 -28.53
CA PRO A 747 -10.43 -7.59 -27.17
C PRO A 747 -10.66 -6.49 -26.13
N GLN A 748 -9.90 -5.39 -26.19
CA GLN A 748 -9.92 -4.36 -25.14
C GLN A 748 -11.29 -3.66 -25.01
N PRO A 749 -11.96 -3.19 -26.10
CA PRO A 749 -13.29 -2.63 -25.99
C PRO A 749 -14.34 -3.59 -25.41
N LEU A 750 -14.30 -4.87 -25.82
CA LEU A 750 -15.22 -5.89 -25.30
C LEU A 750 -15.01 -6.10 -23.80
N LEU A 751 -13.75 -6.28 -23.39
CA LEU A 751 -13.36 -6.48 -21.99
C LEU A 751 -13.72 -5.28 -21.11
N ALA A 752 -13.49 -4.06 -21.59
CA ALA A 752 -13.86 -2.84 -20.87
C ALA A 752 -15.38 -2.71 -20.72
N CYS A 753 -16.15 -3.07 -21.76
CA CYS A 753 -17.61 -3.11 -21.67
C CYS A 753 -18.09 -4.16 -20.67
N TYR A 754 -17.52 -5.37 -20.68
CA TYR A 754 -17.83 -6.43 -19.73
C TYR A 754 -17.53 -6.00 -18.28
N GLU A 755 -16.35 -5.45 -18.02
CA GLU A 755 -15.99 -4.94 -16.71
C GLU A 755 -16.98 -3.88 -16.21
N SER A 756 -17.31 -2.90 -17.04
CA SER A 756 -18.25 -1.83 -16.70
C SER A 756 -19.66 -2.37 -16.45
N LYS A 757 -20.26 -3.08 -17.41
CA LYS A 757 -21.67 -3.47 -17.38
C LYS A 757 -21.94 -4.66 -16.47
N TRP A 758 -20.96 -5.56 -16.29
CA TRP A 758 -21.17 -6.79 -15.54
C TRP A 758 -20.54 -6.76 -14.16
N LEU A 759 -19.28 -6.35 -14.04
CA LEU A 759 -18.60 -6.34 -12.75
C LEU A 759 -18.96 -5.10 -11.93
N GLN A 760 -18.90 -3.91 -12.53
CA GLN A 760 -19.10 -2.65 -11.81
C GLN A 760 -20.58 -2.34 -11.55
N GLU A 761 -21.45 -2.37 -12.55
CA GLU A 761 -22.89 -2.07 -12.35
C GLU A 761 -23.53 -3.04 -11.34
N ARG A 762 -23.22 -4.33 -11.44
CA ARG A 762 -23.72 -5.35 -10.50
C ARG A 762 -23.17 -5.17 -9.10
N ALA A 763 -21.87 -4.89 -8.95
CA ALA A 763 -21.29 -4.64 -7.64
C ALA A 763 -21.87 -3.37 -7.00
N TYR A 764 -22.14 -2.35 -7.81
CA TYR A 764 -22.80 -1.12 -7.37
C TYR A 764 -24.24 -1.38 -6.92
N GLN A 765 -25.03 -2.17 -7.66
CA GLN A 765 -26.37 -2.58 -7.24
C GLN A 765 -26.35 -3.34 -5.91
N LYS A 766 -25.45 -4.33 -5.75
CA LYS A 766 -25.26 -5.03 -4.46
C LYS A 766 -24.90 -4.07 -3.34
N TYR A 767 -24.09 -3.04 -3.61
CA TYR A 767 -23.75 -2.01 -2.64
C TYR A 767 -24.96 -1.17 -2.24
N GLN A 768 -25.78 -0.74 -3.21
CA GLN A 768 -27.03 -0.03 -2.96
C GLN A 768 -27.99 -0.86 -2.10
N ASP A 769 -28.10 -2.17 -2.37
CA ASP A 769 -28.93 -3.07 -1.55
C ASP A 769 -28.41 -3.15 -0.10
N ARG A 770 -27.09 -3.26 0.09
CA ARG A 770 -26.47 -3.24 1.43
C ARG A 770 -26.70 -1.90 2.14
N LEU A 771 -26.61 -0.79 1.41
CA LEU A 771 -26.83 0.54 1.96
C LEU A 771 -28.29 0.71 2.40
N ALA A 772 -29.25 0.29 1.58
CA ALA A 772 -30.67 0.28 1.92
C ALA A 772 -30.96 -0.60 3.16
N ALA A 773 -30.34 -1.79 3.24
CA ALA A 773 -30.46 -2.66 4.41
C ALA A 773 -29.85 -2.02 5.67
N TYR A 774 -28.70 -1.34 5.55
CA TYR A 774 -28.09 -0.58 6.65
C TYR A 774 -28.97 0.57 7.11
N GLU A 775 -29.55 1.35 6.19
CA GLU A 775 -30.46 2.45 6.53
C GLU A 775 -31.70 1.95 7.28
N GLN A 776 -32.26 0.81 6.86
CA GLN A 776 -33.35 0.15 7.57
C GLN A 776 -32.92 -0.28 8.99
N GLN A 777 -31.78 -0.96 9.12
CA GLN A 777 -31.24 -1.39 10.40
C GLN A 777 -30.90 -0.20 11.32
N LEU A 778 -30.41 0.91 10.76
CA LEU A 778 -30.11 2.13 11.50
C LEU A 778 -31.39 2.79 12.01
N ALA A 779 -32.43 2.88 11.17
CA ALA A 779 -33.73 3.39 11.57
C ALA A 779 -34.36 2.54 12.69
N GLU A 780 -34.25 1.20 12.60
CA GLU A 780 -34.69 0.28 13.66
C GLU A 780 -33.88 0.42 14.93
N SER A 781 -32.55 0.58 14.83
CA SER A 781 -31.67 0.81 15.98
C SER A 781 -32.03 2.12 16.70
N VAL A 782 -32.25 3.21 15.96
CA VAL A 782 -32.69 4.50 16.52
C VAL A 782 -34.05 4.35 17.20
N LYS A 783 -35.01 3.65 16.57
CA LYS A 783 -36.33 3.39 17.14
C LYS A 783 -36.27 2.56 18.43
N ASN A 784 -35.45 1.51 18.44
CA ASN A 784 -35.34 0.57 19.54
C ASN A 784 -34.31 0.99 20.61
N HIS A 785 -33.69 2.17 20.47
CA HIS A 785 -32.56 2.61 21.31
C HIS A 785 -31.42 1.57 21.37
N ALA A 786 -31.28 0.77 20.31
CA ALA A 786 -30.24 -0.23 20.17
C ALA A 786 -28.98 0.41 19.55
N PRO A 787 -27.79 -0.19 19.69
CA PRO A 787 -26.58 0.31 19.03
C PRO A 787 -26.77 0.38 17.50
N PRO A 788 -26.28 1.45 16.83
CA PRO A 788 -26.35 1.55 15.38
C PRO A 788 -25.59 0.39 14.71
N PRO A 789 -26.08 -0.14 13.58
CA PRO A 789 -25.36 -1.13 12.79
C PRO A 789 -24.00 -0.58 12.35
N ALA A 790 -23.06 -1.47 11.99
CA ALA A 790 -21.76 -1.04 11.47
C ALA A 790 -21.94 -0.28 10.14
N PRO A 791 -21.30 0.88 9.96
CA PRO A 791 -21.44 1.67 8.74
C PRO A 791 -20.95 0.91 7.51
N VAL A 792 -21.67 1.05 6.40
CA VAL A 792 -21.27 0.46 5.11
C VAL A 792 -20.09 1.28 4.55
N PRO A 793 -18.95 0.65 4.20
CA PRO A 793 -17.81 1.36 3.62
C PRO A 793 -18.15 1.93 2.24
N PRO A 794 -17.50 3.01 1.77
CA PRO A 794 -17.76 3.59 0.46
C PRO A 794 -17.62 2.56 -0.67
N TYR A 795 -18.47 2.66 -1.69
CA TYR A 795 -18.38 1.79 -2.87
C TYR A 795 -17.03 1.97 -3.57
N ARG A 796 -16.33 0.87 -3.81
CA ARG A 796 -15.14 0.82 -4.67
C ARG A 796 -15.45 0.02 -5.92
N LYS A 797 -15.05 0.52 -7.08
CA LYS A 797 -15.23 -0.16 -8.37
C LYS A 797 -14.47 -1.48 -8.36
N SER A 798 -15.14 -2.54 -8.79
CA SER A 798 -14.50 -3.83 -9.07
C SER A 798 -13.84 -3.78 -10.45
N TYR A 799 -12.65 -4.34 -10.55
CA TYR A 799 -11.88 -4.42 -11.79
C TYR A 799 -11.56 -5.86 -12.13
N MET A 800 -11.64 -6.19 -13.41
CA MET A 800 -11.26 -7.51 -13.91
C MET A 800 -9.77 -7.74 -13.65
N ALA A 801 -9.42 -8.91 -13.15
CA ALA A 801 -8.03 -9.33 -12.97
C ALA A 801 -7.36 -9.65 -14.31
N TYR A 802 -6.03 -9.60 -14.34
CA TYR A 802 -5.26 -9.84 -15.55
C TYR A 802 -5.44 -11.25 -16.09
N PHE A 803 -5.37 -12.24 -15.22
CA PHE A 803 -5.52 -13.63 -15.63
C PHE A 803 -6.91 -13.91 -16.22
N GLN A 804 -7.97 -13.24 -15.75
CA GLN A 804 -9.31 -13.33 -16.33
C GLN A 804 -9.31 -12.73 -17.74
N ALA A 805 -8.71 -11.56 -17.91
CA ALA A 805 -8.64 -10.87 -19.20
C ALA A 805 -7.90 -11.71 -20.25
N GLU A 806 -6.80 -12.38 -19.87
CA GLU A 806 -6.06 -13.28 -20.77
C GLU A 806 -6.89 -14.47 -21.26
N ARG A 807 -7.75 -15.04 -20.40
CA ARG A 807 -8.64 -16.15 -20.79
C ARG A 807 -9.64 -15.73 -21.86
N VAL A 808 -10.25 -14.55 -21.71
CA VAL A 808 -11.16 -14.01 -22.72
C VAL A 808 -10.41 -13.66 -24.01
N LYS A 809 -9.21 -13.07 -23.92
CA LYS A 809 -8.38 -12.83 -25.12
C LYS A 809 -8.08 -14.13 -25.88
N ALA A 810 -7.78 -15.21 -25.17
CA ALA A 810 -7.55 -16.52 -25.79
C ALA A 810 -8.81 -17.06 -26.49
N LEU A 811 -9.99 -16.93 -25.87
CA LEU A 811 -11.27 -17.31 -26.52
C LEU A 811 -11.55 -16.49 -27.78
N LEU A 812 -11.27 -15.18 -27.77
CA LEU A 812 -11.41 -14.34 -28.95
C LEU A 812 -10.42 -14.71 -30.06
N GLN A 813 -9.21 -15.12 -29.70
CA GLN A 813 -8.23 -15.62 -30.68
C GLN A 813 -8.73 -16.88 -31.39
N GLU A 814 -9.41 -17.80 -30.69
CA GLU A 814 -10.04 -18.96 -31.34
C GLU A 814 -11.27 -18.58 -32.16
N TRP A 815 -12.06 -17.60 -31.70
CA TRP A 815 -13.16 -17.04 -32.49
C TRP A 815 -12.70 -16.45 -33.82
N ASP A 816 -11.53 -15.81 -33.84
CA ASP A 816 -10.97 -15.24 -35.07
C ASP A 816 -10.60 -16.32 -36.10
N ARG A 817 -10.41 -17.58 -35.67
CA ARG A 817 -10.02 -18.71 -36.54
C ARG A 817 -11.18 -19.47 -37.18
N VAL A 818 -12.34 -19.52 -36.53
CA VAL A 818 -13.52 -20.21 -37.09
C VAL A 818 -14.10 -19.38 -38.24
N ASP A 819 -14.76 -19.97 -39.24
CA ASP A 819 -15.40 -19.18 -40.31
C ASP A 819 -16.66 -18.42 -39.83
N GLU A 820 -17.15 -18.77 -38.65
CA GLU A 820 -18.37 -18.19 -38.07
C GLU A 820 -18.19 -16.71 -37.70
N THR A 821 -19.23 -15.91 -37.94
CA THR A 821 -19.24 -14.47 -37.66
C THR A 821 -20.47 -13.99 -36.91
N ASP A 822 -21.46 -14.85 -36.64
CA ASP A 822 -22.66 -14.45 -35.91
C ASP A 822 -22.32 -14.07 -34.44
N PRO A 823 -22.53 -12.81 -34.04
CA PRO A 823 -22.24 -12.37 -32.68
C PRO A 823 -23.11 -13.08 -31.62
N HIS A 824 -24.27 -13.64 -31.97
CA HIS A 824 -25.11 -14.39 -31.04
C HIS A 824 -24.44 -15.69 -30.55
N ILE A 825 -23.67 -16.34 -31.42
CA ILE A 825 -22.95 -17.57 -31.09
C ILE A 825 -21.81 -17.24 -30.12
N LEU A 826 -20.99 -16.23 -30.46
CA LEU A 826 -19.91 -15.78 -29.57
C LEU A 826 -20.44 -15.30 -28.23
N ALA A 827 -21.55 -14.55 -28.22
CA ALA A 827 -22.19 -14.08 -27.00
C ALA A 827 -22.59 -15.25 -26.07
N TYR A 828 -23.16 -16.32 -26.63
CA TYR A 828 -23.47 -17.52 -25.86
C TYR A 828 -22.21 -18.20 -25.31
N ILE A 829 -21.18 -18.39 -26.14
CA ILE A 829 -19.92 -19.04 -25.73
C ILE A 829 -19.29 -18.27 -24.56
N LEU A 830 -19.16 -16.95 -24.68
CA LEU A 830 -18.62 -16.10 -23.62
C LEU A 830 -19.51 -16.12 -22.38
N GLY A 831 -20.83 -16.08 -22.54
CA GLY A 831 -21.81 -16.12 -21.44
C GLY A 831 -21.78 -17.44 -20.67
N ALA A 832 -21.73 -18.57 -21.37
CA ALA A 832 -21.65 -19.92 -20.80
C ALA A 832 -20.32 -20.14 -20.08
N ILE A 833 -19.18 -19.87 -20.73
CA ILE A 833 -17.87 -20.00 -20.08
C ILE A 833 -17.77 -19.05 -18.88
N SER A 834 -18.22 -17.81 -19.01
CA SER A 834 -18.25 -16.86 -17.90
C SER A 834 -19.06 -17.41 -16.73
N TYR A 835 -20.16 -18.14 -16.96
CA TYR A 835 -20.88 -18.82 -15.89
C TYR A 835 -20.09 -20.00 -15.29
N ASP A 836 -19.68 -20.94 -16.14
CA ASP A 836 -19.11 -22.24 -15.76
C ASP A 836 -17.74 -22.10 -15.07
N SER A 837 -16.97 -21.08 -15.46
CA SER A 837 -15.67 -20.75 -14.88
C SER A 837 -15.72 -19.67 -13.80
N ALA A 838 -16.92 -19.31 -13.31
CA ALA A 838 -17.13 -18.26 -12.30
C ALA A 838 -16.47 -16.92 -12.67
N ASP A 839 -16.95 -16.31 -13.74
CA ASP A 839 -16.44 -15.07 -14.33
C ASP A 839 -14.97 -15.20 -14.78
N PHE A 840 -14.61 -16.32 -15.40
CA PHE A 840 -13.24 -16.63 -15.85
C PHE A 840 -12.22 -16.74 -14.71
N THR A 841 -12.64 -16.97 -13.48
CA THR A 841 -11.73 -17.12 -12.33
C THR A 841 -11.22 -18.54 -12.16
N ARG A 842 -12.04 -19.56 -12.44
CA ARG A 842 -11.71 -20.98 -12.21
C ARG A 842 -11.07 -21.67 -13.43
N SER A 843 -9.90 -22.30 -13.23
CA SER A 843 -9.21 -23.14 -14.23
C SER A 843 -9.14 -24.61 -13.83
N SER A 844 -9.37 -24.96 -12.57
CA SER A 844 -9.48 -26.34 -12.08
C SER A 844 -10.31 -26.37 -10.79
N GLU A 845 -10.81 -27.55 -10.42
CA GLU A 845 -11.52 -27.80 -9.17
C GLU A 845 -10.55 -28.11 -8.01
N ASP A 846 -10.88 -27.67 -6.79
CA ASP A 846 -10.07 -27.90 -5.60
C ASP A 846 -10.23 -29.28 -4.98
N PHE A 847 -9.09 -29.86 -4.63
CA PHE A 847 -8.98 -31.05 -3.78
C PHE A 847 -8.01 -30.87 -2.60
N SER A 848 -7.44 -29.68 -2.39
CA SER A 848 -6.43 -29.40 -1.35
C SER A 848 -7.04 -28.83 -0.08
N TYR A 849 -7.68 -29.68 0.72
CA TYR A 849 -8.33 -29.28 1.97
C TYR A 849 -7.53 -29.73 3.17
N SER A 850 -7.15 -28.79 4.04
CA SER A 850 -6.42 -29.10 5.28
C SER A 850 -7.30 -29.56 6.43
N ALA A 851 -8.62 -29.40 6.30
CA ALA A 851 -9.60 -29.73 7.33
C ALA A 851 -10.97 -30.10 6.76
N ALA A 852 -11.74 -30.88 7.52
CA ALA A 852 -13.07 -31.33 7.11
C ALA A 852 -14.04 -30.17 6.92
N SER A 853 -13.98 -29.11 7.73
CA SER A 853 -14.87 -27.94 7.61
C SER A 853 -14.68 -27.15 6.32
N GLN A 854 -13.58 -27.37 5.59
CA GLN A 854 -13.22 -26.64 4.38
C GLN A 854 -13.77 -27.32 3.12
N LEU A 855 -14.18 -28.59 3.22
CA LEU A 855 -14.73 -29.33 2.11
C LEU A 855 -16.09 -28.75 1.70
N PRO A 856 -16.29 -28.44 0.40
CA PRO A 856 -17.61 -28.16 -0.16
C PRO A 856 -18.61 -29.25 0.21
N ARG A 857 -19.86 -28.86 0.48
CA ARG A 857 -20.92 -29.80 0.86
C ARG A 857 -21.09 -30.94 -0.13
N LYS A 858 -20.93 -30.67 -1.44
CA LYS A 858 -20.95 -31.68 -2.50
C LYS A 858 -19.89 -32.78 -2.33
N TRP A 859 -18.70 -32.43 -1.80
CA TRP A 859 -17.62 -33.39 -1.55
C TRP A 859 -17.84 -34.15 -0.25
N HIS A 860 -18.39 -33.50 0.80
CA HIS A 860 -18.87 -34.20 1.99
C HIS A 860 -19.89 -35.28 1.64
N ASP A 861 -20.98 -34.89 0.97
CA ASP A 861 -22.07 -35.81 0.61
C ASP A 861 -21.55 -36.97 -0.27
N ARG A 862 -20.55 -36.70 -1.12
CA ARG A 862 -19.90 -37.72 -1.96
C ARG A 862 -19.02 -38.67 -1.14
N ILE A 863 -18.22 -38.16 -0.21
CA ILE A 863 -17.36 -38.98 0.67
C ILE A 863 -18.23 -39.92 1.50
N ASP A 864 -19.32 -39.41 2.09
CA ASP A 864 -20.25 -40.20 2.89
C ASP A 864 -20.90 -41.32 2.06
N LYS A 865 -21.32 -40.99 0.83
CA LYS A 865 -21.86 -41.98 -0.10
C LYS A 865 -20.85 -43.07 -0.46
N ASN A 866 -19.63 -42.69 -0.83
CA ASN A 866 -18.58 -43.64 -1.21
C ASN A 866 -18.17 -44.54 -0.03
N ASN A 867 -18.13 -44.00 1.18
CA ASN A 867 -17.92 -44.78 2.40
C ASN A 867 -19.09 -45.74 2.69
N GLY A 868 -20.33 -45.31 2.46
CA GLY A 868 -21.51 -46.18 2.54
C GLY A 868 -21.43 -47.36 1.56
N ASP A 869 -20.98 -47.12 0.33
CA ASP A 869 -20.79 -48.16 -0.70
C ASP A 869 -19.65 -49.13 -0.31
N LEU A 870 -18.56 -48.64 0.29
CA LEU A 870 -17.48 -49.50 0.82
C LEU A 870 -17.98 -50.43 1.92
N VAL A 871 -18.75 -49.89 2.87
CA VAL A 871 -19.34 -50.67 3.97
C VAL A 871 -20.30 -51.72 3.41
N ALA A 872 -21.15 -51.37 2.44
CA ALA A 872 -22.04 -52.32 1.77
C ALA A 872 -21.28 -53.44 1.03
N ALA A 873 -20.05 -53.17 0.58
CA ALA A 873 -19.14 -54.12 -0.05
C ALA A 873 -18.21 -54.86 0.92
N ASN A 874 -18.44 -54.80 2.25
CA ASN A 874 -17.59 -55.38 3.30
C ASN A 874 -16.12 -54.88 3.27
N LYS A 875 -15.90 -53.61 2.88
CA LYS A 875 -14.59 -52.93 2.93
C LYS A 875 -14.58 -51.87 4.04
N PRO A 876 -13.42 -51.61 4.68
CA PRO A 876 -13.33 -50.57 5.69
C PRO A 876 -13.55 -49.17 5.07
N PRO A 877 -14.25 -48.25 5.75
CA PRO A 877 -14.37 -46.87 5.30
C PRO A 877 -13.02 -46.15 5.36
N VAL A 878 -12.84 -45.14 4.51
CA VAL A 878 -11.66 -44.29 4.49
C VAL A 878 -11.87 -43.12 5.45
N SER A 879 -10.91 -42.89 6.35
CA SER A 879 -10.96 -41.78 7.31
C SER A 879 -10.78 -40.44 6.59
N MET A 880 -11.50 -39.41 7.04
CA MET A 880 -11.38 -38.06 6.51
C MET A 880 -9.93 -37.54 6.63
N ASP A 881 -9.24 -37.83 7.73
CA ASP A 881 -7.85 -37.41 7.97
C ASP A 881 -6.87 -37.93 6.91
N THR A 882 -7.18 -39.05 6.27
CA THR A 882 -6.35 -39.62 5.19
C THR A 882 -6.62 -39.00 3.81
N LEU A 883 -7.70 -38.22 3.69
CA LEU A 883 -8.06 -37.47 2.48
C LEU A 883 -7.69 -35.98 2.60
N LEU A 884 -7.66 -35.44 3.83
CA LEU A 884 -7.25 -34.06 4.10
C LEU A 884 -5.74 -33.89 3.90
N ASN A 885 -5.30 -32.77 3.30
CA ASN A 885 -3.95 -32.49 2.82
C ASN A 885 -3.41 -33.50 1.78
N HIS A 886 -4.28 -34.34 1.25
CA HIS A 886 -3.97 -35.42 0.31
C HIS A 886 -4.83 -35.27 -0.95
N PRO A 887 -4.59 -34.24 -1.78
CA PRO A 887 -5.49 -33.84 -2.86
C PRO A 887 -5.62 -34.89 -3.97
N ARG A 888 -4.57 -35.66 -4.21
CA ARG A 888 -4.58 -36.76 -5.17
C ARG A 888 -5.49 -37.88 -4.67
N GLU A 889 -5.35 -38.24 -3.41
CA GLU A 889 -6.12 -39.26 -2.72
C GLU A 889 -7.60 -38.86 -2.65
N LEU A 890 -7.90 -37.62 -2.28
CA LEU A 890 -9.27 -37.09 -2.26
C LEU A 890 -9.89 -37.09 -3.66
N ALA A 891 -9.19 -36.58 -4.68
CA ALA A 891 -9.70 -36.55 -6.05
C ALA A 891 -9.98 -37.96 -6.57
N ASN A 892 -9.05 -38.90 -6.34
CA ASN A 892 -9.25 -40.32 -6.67
C ASN A 892 -10.46 -40.90 -5.92
N PHE A 893 -10.61 -40.57 -4.64
CA PHE A 893 -11.71 -41.08 -3.84
C PHE A 893 -13.08 -40.59 -4.32
N VAL A 894 -13.20 -39.31 -4.70
CA VAL A 894 -14.50 -38.71 -5.06
C VAL A 894 -14.82 -38.74 -6.56
N LEU A 895 -13.83 -38.94 -7.42
CA LEU A 895 -13.99 -38.98 -8.89
C LEU A 895 -13.70 -40.34 -9.54
N ALA A 896 -12.98 -41.26 -8.89
CA ALA A 896 -12.65 -42.58 -9.43
C ALA A 896 -13.31 -43.74 -8.64
N TYR A 897 -14.55 -43.54 -8.20
CA TYR A 897 -15.35 -44.58 -7.54
C TYR A 897 -15.92 -45.59 -8.55
N ASP A 898 -16.36 -46.77 -8.08
CA ASP A 898 -16.90 -47.81 -8.96
C ASP A 898 -18.16 -47.33 -9.72
N LYS A 899 -18.22 -47.60 -11.03
CA LYS A 899 -19.30 -47.14 -11.93
C LYS A 899 -19.50 -45.62 -11.92
N ASN A 900 -18.41 -44.85 -11.77
CA ASN A 900 -18.46 -43.41 -11.99
C ASN A 900 -18.84 -43.08 -13.45
N PRO A 901 -19.55 -41.96 -13.68
CA PRO A 901 -19.98 -41.54 -15.02
C PRO A 901 -18.87 -40.85 -15.83
N PHE A 902 -17.61 -40.87 -15.35
CA PHE A 902 -16.50 -40.07 -15.87
C PHE A 902 -15.47 -40.92 -16.63
N GLY A 903 -15.66 -42.24 -16.70
CA GLY A 903 -14.71 -43.18 -17.29
C GLY A 903 -13.41 -43.36 -16.50
N ASN A 904 -13.32 -42.81 -15.28
CA ASN A 904 -12.13 -42.95 -14.43
C ASN A 904 -12.00 -44.38 -13.92
N ARG A 905 -10.80 -44.95 -13.96
CA ARG A 905 -10.57 -46.32 -13.49
C ARG A 905 -10.44 -46.37 -11.97
N PRO A 906 -11.25 -47.18 -11.26
CA PRO A 906 -11.12 -47.31 -9.82
C PRO A 906 -9.76 -47.88 -9.41
N GLY A 907 -9.17 -47.32 -8.34
CA GLY A 907 -7.86 -47.75 -7.82
C GLY A 907 -6.65 -47.26 -8.62
N THR A 908 -6.84 -46.36 -9.59
CA THR A 908 -5.75 -45.64 -10.27
C THR A 908 -5.79 -44.14 -9.91
N ASP A 909 -4.84 -43.38 -10.42
CA ASP A 909 -4.80 -41.92 -10.26
C ASP A 909 -5.69 -41.15 -11.23
N ASP A 910 -6.66 -41.81 -11.85
CA ASP A 910 -7.50 -41.20 -12.88
C ASP A 910 -8.35 -40.05 -12.31
N GLY A 911 -8.79 -40.13 -11.05
CA GLY A 911 -9.57 -39.07 -10.43
C GLY A 911 -8.75 -37.78 -10.28
N TRP A 912 -7.47 -37.88 -9.92
CA TRP A 912 -6.55 -36.75 -9.88
C TRP A 912 -6.12 -36.30 -11.27
N LEU A 913 -5.71 -37.23 -12.13
CA LEU A 913 -5.19 -36.93 -13.47
C LEU A 913 -6.26 -36.28 -14.34
N PHE A 914 -7.53 -36.69 -14.26
CA PHE A 914 -8.64 -36.16 -15.06
C PHE A 914 -9.66 -35.39 -14.22
N ARG A 915 -9.21 -34.71 -13.17
CA ARG A 915 -10.04 -33.76 -12.43
C ARG A 915 -10.54 -32.61 -13.32
N PRO A 916 -11.62 -31.89 -12.94
CA PRO A 916 -12.11 -30.73 -13.69
C PRO A 916 -11.00 -29.73 -14.01
N ARG A 917 -10.77 -29.40 -15.29
CA ARG A 917 -9.81 -28.37 -15.74
C ARG A 917 -10.25 -27.59 -16.98
N GLY A 918 -9.58 -26.45 -17.18
CA GLY A 918 -9.80 -25.55 -18.31
C GLY A 918 -11.03 -24.67 -18.11
N MET A 919 -11.20 -23.67 -18.98
CA MET A 919 -12.34 -22.76 -18.99
C MET A 919 -13.68 -23.49 -19.15
N TYR A 920 -13.67 -24.63 -19.84
CA TYR A 920 -14.85 -25.48 -20.02
C TYR A 920 -15.06 -26.51 -18.88
N GLN A 921 -14.08 -26.67 -17.99
CA GLN A 921 -14.13 -27.59 -16.84
C GLN A 921 -14.30 -29.08 -17.22
N LEU A 922 -13.49 -29.57 -18.16
CA LEU A 922 -13.47 -30.99 -18.56
C LEU A 922 -13.21 -31.90 -17.35
N VAL A 923 -14.05 -32.91 -17.17
CA VAL A 923 -14.03 -33.84 -16.04
C VAL A 923 -14.06 -35.30 -16.51
N GLY A 924 -13.15 -36.10 -15.99
CA GLY A 924 -13.10 -37.54 -16.25
C GLY A 924 -12.28 -37.94 -17.44
N ARG A 925 -11.67 -39.13 -17.38
CA ARG A 925 -10.92 -39.72 -18.47
C ARG A 925 -11.68 -39.68 -19.79
N GLU A 926 -12.99 -39.94 -19.78
CA GLU A 926 -13.81 -39.97 -20.99
C GLU A 926 -13.85 -38.62 -21.71
N GLN A 927 -14.10 -37.51 -21.00
CA GLN A 927 -14.10 -36.18 -21.60
C GLN A 927 -12.72 -35.75 -22.09
N TYR A 928 -11.63 -36.11 -21.39
CA TYR A 928 -10.28 -35.84 -21.86
C TYR A 928 -9.93 -36.65 -23.12
N GLN A 929 -10.38 -37.90 -23.21
CA GLN A 929 -10.22 -38.73 -24.41
C GLN A 929 -11.00 -38.15 -25.59
N GLU A 930 -12.22 -37.68 -25.34
CA GLU A 930 -13.03 -37.02 -26.34
C GLU A 930 -12.37 -35.73 -26.82
N ALA A 931 -11.94 -34.86 -25.91
CA ALA A 931 -11.23 -33.63 -26.24
C ALA A 931 -9.97 -33.92 -27.07
N GLN A 932 -9.19 -34.96 -26.72
CA GLN A 932 -8.04 -35.39 -27.51
C GLN A 932 -8.43 -35.75 -28.96
N SER A 933 -9.49 -36.54 -29.13
CA SER A 933 -10.00 -36.91 -30.45
C SER A 933 -10.47 -35.70 -31.25
N GLN A 934 -11.17 -34.76 -30.61
CA GLN A 934 -11.65 -33.54 -31.26
C GLN A 934 -10.48 -32.64 -31.71
N MET A 935 -9.44 -32.50 -30.87
CA MET A 935 -8.23 -31.75 -31.22
C MET A 935 -7.50 -32.36 -32.44
N GLN A 936 -7.42 -33.69 -32.50
CA GLN A 936 -6.87 -34.39 -33.67
C GLN A 936 -7.69 -34.16 -34.95
N GLN A 937 -9.02 -34.02 -34.84
CA GLN A 937 -9.88 -33.73 -36.00
C GLN A 937 -9.64 -32.33 -36.57
N VAL A 938 -9.32 -31.33 -35.73
CA VAL A 938 -8.99 -29.97 -36.19
C VAL A 938 -7.55 -29.77 -36.61
N ARG A 939 -6.69 -30.80 -36.46
CA ARG A 939 -5.24 -30.70 -36.70
C ARG A 939 -4.58 -29.56 -35.91
N GLU A 940 -5.09 -29.32 -34.72
CA GLU A 940 -4.50 -28.38 -33.77
C GLU A 940 -3.93 -29.14 -32.58
N LEU A 941 -2.79 -28.70 -32.06
CA LEU A 941 -2.11 -29.35 -30.96
C LEU A 941 -1.85 -30.85 -31.25
N GLU A 942 -1.46 -31.22 -32.48
CA GLU A 942 -1.28 -32.62 -32.89
C GLU A 942 -0.20 -33.34 -32.06
N GLY A 943 0.78 -32.59 -31.54
CA GLY A 943 1.78 -33.11 -30.60
C GLY A 943 1.30 -33.24 -29.15
N LEU A 944 0.13 -32.71 -28.78
CA LEU A 944 -0.40 -32.73 -27.41
C LEU A 944 -1.23 -33.98 -27.17
N ASP A 945 -0.79 -34.78 -26.19
CA ASP A 945 -1.58 -35.84 -25.60
C ASP A 945 -2.16 -35.35 -24.27
N LEU A 946 -3.42 -34.93 -24.29
CA LEU A 946 -4.19 -34.50 -23.12
C LEU A 946 -4.36 -35.61 -22.07
N LEU A 947 -4.15 -36.88 -22.44
CA LEU A 947 -4.18 -38.00 -21.50
C LEU A 947 -2.87 -38.18 -20.76
N ALA A 948 -1.76 -37.87 -21.43
CA ALA A 948 -0.43 -37.88 -20.83
C ALA A 948 -0.17 -36.60 -20.03
N LEU A 949 -0.69 -35.45 -20.48
CA LEU A 949 -0.45 -34.13 -19.88
C LEU A 949 -1.74 -33.30 -19.70
N PRO A 950 -2.68 -33.76 -18.86
CA PRO A 950 -3.96 -33.08 -18.64
C PRO A 950 -3.83 -31.68 -18.02
N ASP A 951 -2.72 -31.40 -17.32
CA ASP A 951 -2.44 -30.07 -16.73
C ASP A 951 -2.16 -28.97 -17.76
N ALA A 952 -1.95 -29.33 -19.03
CA ALA A 952 -1.84 -28.36 -20.14
C ALA A 952 -3.09 -27.45 -20.26
N LEU A 953 -4.26 -27.91 -19.81
CA LEU A 953 -5.50 -27.12 -19.75
C LEU A 953 -5.45 -25.94 -18.76
N GLY A 954 -4.39 -25.82 -17.95
CA GLY A 954 -4.14 -24.62 -17.14
C GLY A 954 -3.75 -23.40 -17.98
N ASP A 955 -3.19 -23.61 -19.19
CA ASP A 955 -2.84 -22.53 -20.11
C ASP A 955 -4.09 -21.98 -20.81
N ALA A 956 -4.22 -20.65 -20.86
CA ALA A 956 -5.39 -19.99 -21.41
C ALA A 956 -5.59 -20.29 -22.91
N LYS A 957 -4.51 -20.40 -23.71
CA LYS A 957 -4.62 -20.69 -25.14
C LYS A 957 -5.03 -22.13 -25.37
N ILE A 958 -4.35 -23.08 -24.72
CA ILE A 958 -4.67 -24.52 -24.83
C ILE A 958 -6.13 -24.75 -24.39
N SER A 959 -6.52 -24.17 -23.26
CA SER A 959 -7.88 -24.31 -22.78
C SER A 959 -8.93 -23.70 -23.71
N ALA A 960 -8.63 -22.58 -24.38
CA ALA A 960 -9.56 -21.97 -25.33
C ALA A 960 -9.75 -22.86 -26.57
N LYS A 961 -8.66 -23.44 -27.08
CA LYS A 961 -8.69 -24.40 -28.20
C LYS A 961 -9.56 -25.60 -27.90
N VAL A 962 -9.33 -26.22 -26.74
CA VAL A 962 -10.09 -27.39 -26.31
C VAL A 962 -11.56 -27.05 -26.12
N ALA A 963 -11.88 -25.88 -25.54
CA ALA A 963 -13.28 -25.43 -25.44
C ALA A 963 -13.94 -25.24 -26.81
N PHE A 964 -13.26 -24.61 -27.78
CA PHE A 964 -13.79 -24.40 -29.12
C PHE A 964 -13.93 -25.70 -29.93
N ALA A 965 -12.98 -26.63 -29.78
CA ALA A 965 -13.10 -27.97 -30.34
C ALA A 965 -14.35 -28.66 -29.78
N HIS A 966 -14.55 -28.62 -28.46
CA HIS A 966 -15.73 -29.20 -27.84
C HIS A 966 -17.03 -28.62 -28.38
N PHE A 967 -17.14 -27.29 -28.48
CA PHE A 967 -18.33 -26.64 -29.03
C PHE A 967 -18.63 -27.00 -30.49
N ARG A 968 -17.60 -27.31 -31.28
CA ARG A 968 -17.73 -27.61 -32.71
C ARG A 968 -18.00 -29.08 -33.00
N PHE A 969 -17.60 -30.00 -32.12
CA PHE A 969 -17.62 -31.43 -32.43
C PHE A 969 -18.43 -32.27 -31.44
N HIS A 970 -18.64 -31.83 -30.20
CA HIS A 970 -19.46 -32.58 -29.26
C HIS A 970 -20.95 -32.53 -29.66
N PRO A 971 -21.61 -33.68 -29.86
CA PRO A 971 -22.99 -33.73 -30.31
C PRO A 971 -23.99 -33.77 -29.14
N TYR A 972 -24.92 -32.83 -29.12
CA TYR A 972 -26.11 -32.84 -28.28
C TYR A 972 -27.31 -33.25 -29.13
N GLN A 973 -27.85 -34.44 -28.90
CA GLN A 973 -28.96 -35.00 -29.72
C GLN A 973 -28.67 -34.96 -31.24
N ASN A 974 -27.47 -35.40 -31.63
CA ASN A 974 -26.95 -35.40 -33.02
C ASN A 974 -26.71 -34.01 -33.65
N ARG A 975 -26.67 -32.93 -32.86
CA ARG A 975 -26.35 -31.58 -33.32
C ARG A 975 -25.24 -30.97 -32.46
N THR A 976 -24.31 -30.27 -33.06
CA THR A 976 -23.25 -29.58 -32.31
C THR A 976 -23.81 -28.35 -31.60
N LEU A 977 -23.05 -27.76 -30.66
CA LEU A 977 -23.48 -26.52 -30.01
C LEU A 977 -23.68 -25.40 -31.05
N PHE A 978 -22.77 -25.31 -32.03
CA PHE A 978 -22.89 -24.35 -33.13
C PHE A 978 -24.17 -24.58 -33.95
N ASP A 979 -24.52 -25.84 -34.25
CA ASP A 979 -25.76 -26.14 -34.97
C ASP A 979 -26.99 -25.73 -34.16
N LEU A 980 -26.99 -25.96 -32.84
CA LEU A 980 -28.09 -25.58 -31.97
C LEU A 980 -28.24 -24.06 -31.86
N LEU A 981 -27.13 -23.32 -31.75
CA LEU A 981 -27.15 -21.86 -31.66
C LEU A 981 -27.56 -21.17 -32.96
N LYS A 982 -27.39 -21.84 -34.11
CA LYS A 982 -27.89 -21.38 -35.42
C LYS A 982 -29.38 -21.61 -35.64
N ASP A 983 -30.03 -22.40 -34.79
CA ASP A 983 -31.45 -22.72 -34.92
C ASP A 983 -32.31 -21.56 -34.43
N PRO A 984 -33.01 -20.82 -35.31
CA PRO A 984 -33.82 -19.68 -34.88
C PRO A 984 -35.02 -20.10 -34.02
N SER A 985 -35.37 -21.40 -33.99
CA SER A 985 -36.43 -21.91 -33.11
C SER A 985 -35.99 -22.14 -31.67
N LYS A 986 -34.67 -22.09 -31.38
CA LYS A 986 -34.13 -22.28 -30.04
C LYS A 986 -33.54 -20.98 -29.51
N ASP A 987 -34.01 -20.56 -28.34
CA ASP A 987 -33.32 -19.53 -27.59
C ASP A 987 -32.16 -20.12 -26.77
N TRP A 988 -31.35 -19.27 -26.15
CA TRP A 988 -30.21 -19.71 -25.36
C TRP A 988 -30.58 -20.56 -24.13
N ILE A 989 -31.81 -20.42 -23.62
CA ILE A 989 -32.33 -21.25 -22.52
C ILE A 989 -32.54 -22.68 -23.03
N ALA A 990 -33.21 -22.83 -24.17
CA ALA A 990 -33.41 -24.11 -24.83
C ALA A 990 -32.09 -24.75 -25.27
N VAL A 991 -31.10 -23.96 -25.69
CA VAL A 991 -29.77 -24.50 -26.00
C VAL A 991 -29.06 -25.01 -24.74
N ARG A 992 -29.05 -24.25 -23.64
CA ARG A 992 -28.40 -24.69 -22.40
C ARG A 992 -29.06 -25.92 -21.79
N SER A 993 -30.40 -26.05 -21.89
CA SER A 993 -31.10 -27.23 -21.36
C SER A 993 -30.78 -28.52 -22.12
N LEU A 994 -30.28 -28.44 -23.36
CA LEU A 994 -29.82 -29.57 -24.16
C LEU A 994 -28.36 -29.94 -23.90
N GLN A 995 -27.61 -29.08 -23.21
CA GLN A 995 -26.19 -29.25 -22.93
C GLN A 995 -25.97 -30.14 -21.71
N THR A 996 -26.12 -31.46 -21.90
CA THR A 996 -26.21 -32.45 -20.80
C THR A 996 -24.90 -32.76 -20.08
N ASP A 997 -23.77 -32.35 -20.64
CA ASP A 997 -22.43 -32.52 -20.07
C ASP A 997 -22.05 -31.41 -19.06
N MET A 998 -22.92 -30.39 -18.92
CA MET A 998 -22.79 -29.29 -17.97
C MET A 998 -24.07 -29.13 -17.12
N GLU A 999 -24.02 -28.30 -16.07
CA GLU A 999 -25.21 -28.00 -15.27
C GLU A 999 -26.23 -27.21 -16.10
N HIS A 1000 -27.45 -27.75 -16.21
CA HIS A 1000 -28.47 -27.27 -17.16
C HIS A 1000 -29.86 -27.12 -16.51
N SER A 1001 -29.92 -26.91 -15.20
CA SER A 1001 -31.19 -26.62 -14.51
C SER A 1001 -31.81 -25.30 -15.02
N ALA A 1002 -33.10 -25.10 -14.78
CA ALA A 1002 -33.82 -23.91 -15.27
C ALA A 1002 -33.18 -22.59 -14.80
N ASP A 1003 -32.83 -22.49 -13.50
CA ASP A 1003 -32.14 -21.32 -12.94
C ASP A 1003 -30.77 -21.09 -13.59
N VAL A 1004 -30.01 -22.16 -13.83
CA VAL A 1004 -28.70 -22.07 -14.49
C VAL A 1004 -28.85 -21.58 -15.94
N SER A 1005 -29.83 -22.11 -16.67
CA SER A 1005 -30.11 -21.74 -18.05
C SER A 1005 -30.51 -20.26 -18.17
N GLU A 1006 -31.31 -19.74 -17.24
CA GLU A 1006 -31.65 -18.31 -17.19
C GLU A 1006 -30.42 -17.43 -16.89
N ARG A 1007 -29.54 -17.85 -15.98
CA ARG A 1007 -28.31 -17.10 -15.65
C ARG A 1007 -27.33 -17.06 -16.82
N VAL A 1008 -27.16 -18.17 -17.54
CA VAL A 1008 -26.36 -18.22 -18.76
C VAL A 1008 -26.95 -17.27 -19.81
N ASN A 1009 -28.26 -17.34 -20.06
CA ASN A 1009 -28.95 -16.44 -20.98
C ASN A 1009 -28.76 -14.95 -20.64
N ALA A 1010 -28.85 -14.57 -19.36
CA ALA A 1010 -28.62 -13.18 -18.93
C ALA A 1010 -27.18 -12.72 -19.21
N ARG A 1011 -26.18 -13.57 -18.94
CA ARG A 1011 -24.77 -13.30 -19.25
C ARG A 1011 -24.55 -13.16 -20.76
N SER A 1012 -25.13 -14.06 -21.56
CA SER A 1012 -25.04 -14.02 -23.01
C SER A 1012 -25.63 -12.73 -23.59
N LYS A 1013 -26.76 -12.23 -23.06
CA LYS A 1013 -27.36 -10.96 -23.52
C LYS A 1013 -26.46 -9.76 -23.26
N MET A 1014 -25.79 -9.74 -22.12
CA MET A 1014 -24.82 -8.70 -21.79
C MET A 1014 -23.62 -8.76 -22.75
N PHE A 1015 -23.06 -9.95 -23.02
CA PHE A 1015 -21.96 -10.09 -23.97
C PHE A 1015 -22.36 -9.66 -25.38
N LEU A 1016 -23.56 -9.99 -25.84
CA LEU A 1016 -24.06 -9.55 -27.15
C LEU A 1016 -24.02 -8.03 -27.28
N GLY A 1017 -24.55 -7.30 -26.30
CA GLY A 1017 -24.51 -5.83 -26.29
C GLY A 1017 -23.09 -5.26 -26.24
N CYS A 1018 -22.15 -5.94 -25.58
CA CYS A 1018 -20.73 -5.54 -25.58
C CYS A 1018 -20.01 -5.86 -26.89
N ILE A 1019 -20.36 -6.96 -27.57
CA ILE A 1019 -19.84 -7.30 -28.89
C ILE A 1019 -20.30 -6.26 -29.92
N GLU A 1020 -21.58 -5.91 -29.93
CA GLU A 1020 -22.14 -4.87 -30.80
C GLU A 1020 -21.44 -3.52 -30.58
N GLU A 1021 -21.20 -3.14 -29.32
CA GLU A 1021 -20.48 -1.91 -28.97
C GLU A 1021 -19.01 -1.94 -29.43
N ALA A 1022 -18.34 -3.09 -29.35
CA ALA A 1022 -16.97 -3.26 -29.81
C ALA A 1022 -16.84 -3.24 -31.34
N LEU A 1023 -17.84 -3.75 -32.06
CA LEU A 1023 -17.91 -3.73 -33.54
C LEU A 1023 -18.29 -2.36 -34.09
N HIS A 1024 -19.18 -1.64 -33.39
CA HIS A 1024 -19.72 -0.35 -33.80
C HIS A 1024 -19.53 0.72 -32.71
N PRO A 1025 -18.29 1.16 -32.43
CA PRO A 1025 -18.05 2.18 -31.44
C PRO A 1025 -18.77 3.48 -31.86
N THR A 1026 -19.72 3.94 -31.04
CA THR A 1026 -20.45 5.17 -31.32
C THR A 1026 -19.51 6.37 -31.25
N GLN A 1027 -19.54 7.28 -32.25
CA GLN A 1027 -18.68 8.46 -32.29
C GLN A 1027 -18.73 9.29 -30.99
N PHE A 1028 -19.90 9.34 -30.34
CA PHE A 1028 -20.15 10.03 -29.08
C PHE A 1028 -19.34 9.46 -27.90
N LYS A 1029 -19.20 8.12 -27.78
CA LYS A 1029 -18.41 7.48 -26.72
C LYS A 1029 -16.90 7.61 -26.95
N THR A 1030 -16.44 7.55 -28.21
CA THR A 1030 -15.04 7.84 -28.56
C THR A 1030 -14.60 9.27 -28.24
N TRP A 1031 -15.54 10.22 -28.25
CA TRP A 1031 -15.29 11.60 -27.83
C TRP A 1031 -15.39 11.77 -26.30
N GLN A 1032 -16.35 11.12 -25.65
CA GLN A 1032 -16.47 11.11 -24.18
C GLN A 1032 -15.27 10.44 -23.49
N SER A 1033 -14.79 9.29 -23.98
CA SER A 1033 -13.63 8.61 -23.40
C SER A 1033 -12.34 9.43 -23.51
N LYS A 1034 -12.22 10.25 -24.56
CA LYS A 1034 -11.07 11.15 -24.78
C LYS A 1034 -11.10 12.43 -23.95
N PHE A 1035 -12.28 12.91 -23.54
CA PHE A 1035 -12.39 14.22 -22.87
C PHE A 1035 -12.80 14.14 -21.40
N TYR A 1036 -13.57 13.13 -20.99
CA TYR A 1036 -14.23 13.15 -19.69
C TYR A 1036 -13.86 11.97 -18.77
N GLY A 1037 -13.22 10.90 -19.28
CA GLY A 1037 -13.33 9.62 -18.56
C GLY A 1037 -14.79 9.15 -18.57
N SER A 1038 -15.05 7.91 -18.18
CA SER A 1038 -16.41 7.34 -18.27
C SER A 1038 -17.37 7.81 -17.16
N GLU A 1039 -17.08 8.90 -16.45
CA GLU A 1039 -17.92 9.47 -15.37
C GLU A 1039 -18.22 10.95 -15.58
#